data_AF-A0A8H4NBN8-F1
#
_entry.id   AF-A0A8H4NBN8-F1
#
_cell.length_a   1.000
_cell.length_b   1.000
_cell.length_c   1.000
_cell.angle_alpha   90.00
_cell.angle_beta   90.00
_cell.angle_gamma   90.00
#
_symmetry.space_group_name_H-M   'P 1'
#
loop_
_entity.id
_entity.type
_entity.pdbx_description
1 polymer ?
#
loop_
_entity_poly.entity_id
_entity_poly.type
_entity_poly.pdbx_seq_one_letter_code
_entity_poly.pdbx_strand_id
1 'polypeptide(L)'
;MSGAFFDHNGLRLFYTTEGNGEPVLLLHGWTCDRLDWSFQIPFLTWIGFKCIALDARGHGRSELPNNDDYSLKTLSDDAAALLSHLNIEGQIVMGHSLDALVACTMALNHPEKVKALVLVDPIYHLTGEQRADFAEMISKPNSPEIATMYFDRNSYTNTTPEWMKEWHRHRALGNPAHGVAGTVAQLFTDNSLGRRENAVRTLGHFGSPSKHTREPVDLGYAIYKGYNDQNTSLNIWRGLVMRYAAAPLGKLRFKAPETPPVIRDRVVFANDDGIQCPPTSWIGTNEGEHGSEDCLVLHVFSPQDAENLPVFVFFHWGGYARGNGTFFKPEAIMNANDNGFVSVIIQYRLGAFGFLASEEVRREGSLNNGLLDQRMTLQWVKRYIRIFGGDPTRVTIAGQSAGAGSVMHHASAFGGKDPENLWSNGIAASPFLPQEFHYLDDEVRAHYLAFADKAGCGAANRIFECLQNAKTEDLISANNELAKSALWGLYTWKPVVDDSLILSRSSKALRGKLNGKRLLAGNSAEEGWTFTPQNITTKALFIEYLRRYFPRLTDDVVASILQVYNTPDVPDEPDRARFWTAGTSGPTAVNQSGIAAGHQQVANNFYGEVTFWCPSYWLTDAYQRQGEAYQYQYSVIPSYHGSDNPIYDPALLEPSESVNPEIKEELQRAWGSFIADNRPLDWPRRTALEPMMMNLNITGGTPVDTKLDENLTVKKLEGPGITAESTEVNAETWEGGRGARCKFLRSLAESLVI
;
A
#
# COMPACT_ATOMS: atom_id res chain seq x y z
N MET A 1 7.26 -0.48 -43.71
CA MET A 1 7.57 -1.92 -43.59
C MET A 1 8.03 -2.52 -44.92
N SER A 2 9.18 -3.19 -44.95
CA SER A 2 9.55 -4.07 -46.08
C SER A 2 8.95 -5.45 -45.84
N GLY A 3 8.26 -6.01 -46.84
CA GLY A 3 7.59 -7.31 -46.74
C GLY A 3 8.28 -8.36 -47.61
N ALA A 4 8.51 -9.56 -47.06
CA ALA A 4 9.17 -10.65 -47.74
C ALA A 4 8.55 -12.00 -47.36
N PHE A 5 8.87 -13.02 -48.16
CA PHE A 5 8.47 -14.40 -47.91
C PHE A 5 9.70 -15.25 -47.63
N PHE A 6 9.54 -16.28 -46.80
CA PHE A 6 10.52 -17.35 -46.64
C PHE A 6 9.82 -18.71 -46.68
N ASP A 7 10.54 -19.73 -47.12
CA ASP A 7 10.02 -21.10 -47.21
C ASP A 7 10.45 -21.91 -45.99
N HIS A 8 9.49 -22.54 -45.31
CA HIS A 8 9.76 -23.44 -44.21
C HIS A 8 8.68 -24.53 -44.11
N ASN A 9 9.08 -25.78 -43.86
CA ASN A 9 8.18 -26.94 -43.78
C ASN A 9 7.22 -27.09 -44.98
N GLY A 10 7.69 -26.74 -46.19
CA GLY A 10 6.89 -26.82 -47.41
C GLY A 10 5.81 -25.74 -47.55
N LEU A 11 5.88 -24.69 -46.72
CA LEU A 11 4.99 -23.53 -46.76
C LEU A 11 5.77 -22.25 -47.02
N ARG A 12 5.14 -21.35 -47.76
CA ARG A 12 5.61 -19.99 -47.94
C ARG A 12 4.99 -19.08 -46.89
N LEU A 13 5.82 -18.59 -45.96
CA LEU A 13 5.42 -17.75 -44.83
C LEU A 13 5.82 -16.30 -45.05
N PHE A 14 4.97 -15.36 -44.65
CA PHE A 14 5.16 -13.93 -44.87
C PHE A 14 5.58 -13.21 -43.59
N TYR A 15 6.51 -12.26 -43.72
CA TYR A 15 6.91 -11.39 -42.62
C TYR A 15 7.20 -9.98 -43.12
N THR A 16 7.20 -9.04 -42.18
CA THR A 16 7.66 -7.67 -42.42
C THR A 16 8.77 -7.27 -41.46
N THR A 17 9.67 -6.42 -41.95
CA THR A 17 10.69 -5.77 -41.12
C THR A 17 10.60 -4.25 -41.19
N GLU A 18 10.81 -3.59 -40.05
CA GLU A 18 10.94 -2.13 -39.95
C GLU A 18 11.93 -1.73 -38.85
N GLY A 19 12.67 -0.65 -39.07
CA GLY A 19 13.75 -0.22 -38.15
C GLY A 19 15.08 -0.94 -38.39
N ASN A 20 16.15 -0.43 -37.76
CA ASN A 20 17.54 -0.86 -37.99
C ASN A 20 18.32 -1.18 -36.69
N GLY A 21 17.64 -1.24 -35.53
CA GLY A 21 18.30 -1.49 -34.24
C GLY A 21 18.16 -2.92 -33.73
N GLU A 22 18.05 -3.12 -32.41
CA GLU A 22 17.99 -4.45 -31.80
C GLU A 22 16.74 -5.22 -32.28
N PRO A 23 16.85 -6.49 -32.71
CA PRO A 23 15.70 -7.21 -33.24
C PRO A 23 14.66 -7.55 -32.17
N VAL A 24 13.39 -7.31 -32.49
CA VAL A 24 12.24 -7.79 -31.73
C VAL A 24 11.31 -8.56 -32.66
N LEU A 25 11.04 -9.82 -32.31
CA LEU A 25 10.07 -10.65 -33.01
C LEU A 25 8.68 -10.40 -32.43
N LEU A 26 7.71 -10.08 -33.30
CA LEU A 26 6.33 -9.76 -32.96
C LEU A 26 5.42 -10.86 -33.51
N LEU A 27 4.71 -11.54 -32.61
CA LEU A 27 3.79 -12.65 -32.91
C LEU A 27 2.35 -12.26 -32.54
N HIS A 28 1.40 -12.47 -33.45
CA HIS A 28 0.05 -11.87 -33.39
C HIS A 28 -0.99 -12.77 -32.71
N GLY A 29 -2.10 -12.20 -32.24
CA GLY A 29 -3.17 -12.96 -31.61
C GLY A 29 -3.94 -13.91 -32.55
N TRP A 30 -4.82 -14.72 -31.97
CA TRP A 30 -5.74 -15.59 -32.71
C TRP A 30 -6.66 -14.77 -33.63
N THR A 31 -6.83 -15.18 -34.88
CA THR A 31 -7.60 -14.45 -35.93
C THR A 31 -7.07 -13.08 -36.31
N CYS A 32 -5.82 -12.77 -35.92
CA CYS A 32 -5.10 -11.58 -36.34
C CYS A 32 -4.09 -11.90 -37.46
N ASP A 33 -3.29 -10.90 -37.81
CA ASP A 33 -2.09 -11.03 -38.64
C ASP A 33 -1.03 -10.04 -38.10
N ARG A 34 0.13 -9.92 -38.75
CA ARG A 34 1.21 -9.01 -38.31
C ARG A 34 0.77 -7.55 -38.10
N LEU A 35 -0.32 -7.10 -38.75
CA LEU A 35 -0.82 -5.72 -38.65
C LEU A 35 -1.43 -5.42 -37.28
N ASP A 36 -1.62 -6.42 -36.42
CA ASP A 36 -2.01 -6.20 -35.02
C ASP A 36 -1.00 -5.31 -34.28
N TRP A 37 0.26 -5.32 -34.73
CA TRP A 37 1.35 -4.52 -34.20
C TRP A 37 1.50 -3.14 -34.86
N SER A 38 0.58 -2.75 -35.76
CA SER A 38 0.69 -1.50 -36.55
C SER A 38 0.79 -0.24 -35.68
N PHE A 39 0.25 -0.27 -34.47
CA PHE A 39 0.29 0.86 -33.53
C PHE A 39 1.56 0.87 -32.65
N GLN A 40 2.20 -0.28 -32.48
CA GLN A 40 3.40 -0.45 -31.65
C GLN A 40 4.69 -0.32 -32.46
N ILE A 41 4.71 -0.78 -33.71
CA ILE A 41 5.89 -0.74 -34.58
C ILE A 41 6.49 0.69 -34.69
N PRO A 42 5.70 1.77 -34.90
CA PRO A 42 6.26 3.13 -34.98
C PRO A 42 7.00 3.54 -33.70
N PHE A 43 6.46 3.20 -32.53
CA PHE A 43 7.10 3.50 -31.25
C PHE A 43 8.36 2.65 -31.02
N LEU A 44 8.27 1.34 -31.25
CA LEU A 44 9.39 0.41 -31.06
C LEU A 44 10.57 0.77 -31.97
N THR A 45 10.31 1.13 -33.21
CA THR A 45 11.33 1.59 -34.15
C THR A 45 11.89 2.96 -33.76
N TRP A 46 11.07 3.87 -33.24
CA TRP A 46 11.50 5.17 -32.71
C TRP A 46 12.47 5.04 -31.53
N ILE A 47 12.24 4.10 -30.61
CA ILE A 47 13.15 3.83 -29.48
C ILE A 47 14.34 2.92 -29.84
N GLY A 48 14.52 2.58 -31.12
CA GLY A 48 15.72 1.91 -31.60
C GLY A 48 15.62 0.38 -31.75
N PHE A 49 14.44 -0.20 -31.93
CA PHE A 49 14.30 -1.62 -32.28
C PHE A 49 14.13 -1.83 -33.79
N LYS A 50 14.55 -3.01 -34.27
CA LYS A 50 14.16 -3.58 -35.55
C LYS A 50 13.00 -4.55 -35.33
N CYS A 51 11.80 -4.12 -35.69
CA CYS A 51 10.60 -4.94 -35.57
C CYS A 51 10.53 -5.97 -36.70
N ILE A 52 10.30 -7.23 -36.34
CA ILE A 52 10.10 -8.35 -37.25
C ILE A 52 8.73 -8.92 -36.93
N ALA A 53 7.74 -8.69 -37.78
CA ALA A 53 6.37 -9.15 -37.55
C ALA A 53 6.03 -10.28 -38.54
N LEU A 54 5.68 -11.44 -38.00
CA LEU A 54 5.40 -12.68 -38.74
C LEU A 54 3.89 -12.84 -38.88
N ASP A 55 3.40 -13.16 -40.08
CA ASP A 55 2.08 -13.75 -40.26
C ASP A 55 2.20 -15.26 -39.97
N ALA A 56 1.52 -15.77 -38.95
CA ALA A 56 1.50 -17.19 -38.66
C ALA A 56 0.93 -17.99 -39.84
N ARG A 57 1.31 -19.27 -39.99
CA ARG A 57 0.71 -20.16 -41.00
C ARG A 57 -0.82 -20.07 -40.98
N GLY A 58 -1.44 -20.04 -42.16
CA GLY A 58 -2.89 -19.88 -42.32
C GLY A 58 -3.46 -18.52 -41.89
N HIS A 59 -2.63 -17.53 -41.57
CA HIS A 59 -3.03 -16.16 -41.25
C HIS A 59 -2.40 -15.15 -42.21
N GLY A 60 -3.06 -14.01 -42.39
CA GLY A 60 -2.56 -12.91 -43.22
C GLY A 60 -2.16 -13.37 -44.63
N ARG A 61 -0.88 -13.24 -44.97
CA ARG A 61 -0.33 -13.61 -46.29
C ARG A 61 0.42 -14.95 -46.29
N SER A 62 0.51 -15.63 -45.16
CA SER A 62 1.17 -16.93 -45.06
C SER A 62 0.29 -18.06 -45.60
N GLU A 63 0.90 -19.05 -46.25
CA GLU A 63 0.17 -20.19 -46.83
C GLU A 63 -0.53 -21.05 -45.77
N LEU A 64 -1.57 -21.76 -46.21
CA LEU A 64 -2.31 -22.73 -45.41
C LEU A 64 -1.53 -24.07 -45.33
N PRO A 65 -1.39 -24.66 -44.13
CA PRO A 65 -0.77 -25.98 -43.98
C PRO A 65 -1.62 -27.07 -44.63
N ASN A 66 -1.01 -27.92 -45.46
CA ASN A 66 -1.69 -29.07 -46.10
C ASN A 66 -2.06 -30.20 -45.11
N ASN A 67 -1.50 -30.19 -43.91
CA ASN A 67 -1.63 -31.24 -42.89
C ASN A 67 -2.40 -30.77 -41.64
N ASP A 68 -2.97 -29.58 -41.68
CA ASP A 68 -3.75 -28.97 -40.59
C ASP A 68 -2.98 -28.84 -39.26
N ASP A 69 -1.64 -28.82 -39.32
CA ASP A 69 -0.80 -28.70 -38.12
C ASP A 69 -0.60 -27.24 -37.72
N TYR A 70 -1.33 -26.85 -36.68
CA TYR A 70 -1.22 -25.58 -35.96
C TYR A 70 -0.76 -25.77 -34.51
N SER A 71 -0.03 -26.84 -34.22
CA SER A 71 0.46 -27.07 -32.85
C SER A 71 1.40 -25.95 -32.40
N LEU A 72 1.39 -25.65 -31.10
CA LEU A 72 2.28 -24.62 -30.50
C LEU A 72 3.75 -24.88 -30.81
N LYS A 73 4.16 -26.16 -30.88
CA LYS A 73 5.51 -26.55 -31.29
C LYS A 73 5.78 -26.09 -32.72
N THR A 74 4.91 -26.44 -33.66
CA THR A 74 5.10 -26.11 -35.07
C THR A 74 5.07 -24.60 -35.32
N LEU A 75 4.17 -23.87 -34.67
CA LEU A 75 4.14 -22.39 -34.71
C LEU A 75 5.44 -21.78 -34.14
N SER A 76 5.99 -22.37 -33.07
CA SER A 76 7.26 -21.93 -32.50
C SER A 76 8.46 -22.25 -33.40
N ASP A 77 8.42 -23.37 -34.13
CA ASP A 77 9.45 -23.77 -35.09
C ASP A 77 9.47 -22.82 -36.30
N ASP A 78 8.29 -22.41 -36.79
CA ASP A 78 8.17 -21.41 -37.87
C ASP A 78 8.79 -20.06 -37.47
N ALA A 79 8.48 -19.60 -36.26
CA ALA A 79 9.03 -18.37 -35.69
C ALA A 79 10.57 -18.45 -35.57
N ALA A 80 11.10 -19.55 -35.05
CA ALA A 80 12.54 -19.77 -34.95
C ALA A 80 13.22 -19.91 -36.34
N ALA A 81 12.54 -20.50 -37.32
CA ALA A 81 13.01 -20.63 -38.69
C ALA A 81 13.10 -19.27 -39.39
N LEU A 82 12.15 -18.36 -39.17
CA LEU A 82 12.23 -16.99 -39.68
C LEU A 82 13.50 -16.29 -39.18
N LEU A 83 13.80 -16.45 -37.89
CA LEU A 83 14.96 -15.82 -37.28
C LEU A 83 16.26 -16.39 -37.84
N SER A 84 16.28 -17.69 -38.11
CA SER A 84 17.39 -18.36 -38.78
C SER A 84 17.54 -17.90 -40.24
N HIS A 85 16.43 -17.74 -40.96
CA HIS A 85 16.41 -17.18 -42.33
C HIS A 85 16.98 -15.74 -42.37
N LEU A 86 16.71 -14.95 -41.32
CA LEU A 86 17.22 -13.58 -41.16
C LEU A 86 18.63 -13.51 -40.55
N ASN A 87 19.24 -14.65 -40.22
CA ASN A 87 20.53 -14.75 -39.53
C ASN A 87 20.57 -13.98 -38.20
N ILE A 88 19.51 -14.15 -37.38
CA ILE A 88 19.35 -13.53 -36.07
C ILE A 88 19.40 -14.61 -34.97
N GLU A 89 20.18 -14.33 -33.94
CA GLU A 89 20.34 -15.14 -32.72
C GLU A 89 20.11 -14.26 -31.48
N GLY A 90 19.51 -14.80 -30.42
CA GLY A 90 19.24 -14.12 -29.15
C GLY A 90 18.53 -12.74 -29.22
N GLN A 91 17.20 -12.72 -29.21
CA GLN A 91 16.37 -11.53 -29.41
C GLN A 91 15.18 -11.47 -28.45
N ILE A 92 14.53 -10.30 -28.41
CA ILE A 92 13.28 -10.14 -27.68
C ILE A 92 12.16 -10.77 -28.51
N VAL A 93 11.36 -11.63 -27.89
CA VAL A 93 10.15 -12.21 -28.51
C VAL A 93 8.93 -11.69 -27.78
N MET A 94 8.06 -11.01 -28.51
CA MET A 94 6.81 -10.44 -28.01
C MET A 94 5.63 -11.17 -28.64
N GLY A 95 4.78 -11.77 -27.80
CA GLY A 95 3.59 -12.50 -28.24
C GLY A 95 2.32 -11.95 -27.61
N HIS A 96 1.26 -11.85 -28.41
CA HIS A 96 -0.07 -11.43 -27.97
C HIS A 96 -1.03 -12.63 -27.92
N SER A 97 -1.79 -12.78 -26.83
CA SER A 97 -2.89 -13.72 -26.69
C SER A 97 -2.45 -15.18 -26.95
N LEU A 98 -2.97 -15.81 -28.01
CA LEU A 98 -2.58 -17.16 -28.44
C LEU A 98 -1.07 -17.28 -28.69
N ASP A 99 -0.47 -16.31 -29.38
CA ASP A 99 0.95 -16.37 -29.73
C ASP A 99 1.87 -15.99 -28.57
N ALA A 100 1.32 -15.53 -27.43
CA ALA A 100 2.08 -15.50 -26.19
C ALA A 100 2.44 -16.94 -25.74
N LEU A 101 1.58 -17.92 -26.01
CA LEU A 101 1.88 -19.35 -25.80
C LEU A 101 2.91 -19.86 -26.80
N VAL A 102 2.89 -19.36 -28.04
CA VAL A 102 3.91 -19.67 -29.05
C VAL A 102 5.26 -19.11 -28.63
N ALA A 103 5.31 -17.86 -28.16
CA ALA A 103 6.51 -17.24 -27.61
C ALA A 103 7.09 -18.03 -26.41
N CYS A 104 6.23 -18.46 -25.49
CA CYS A 104 6.62 -19.34 -24.39
C CYS A 104 7.18 -20.68 -24.90
N THR A 105 6.49 -21.30 -25.87
CA THR A 105 6.92 -22.58 -26.46
C THR A 105 8.26 -22.45 -27.20
N MET A 106 8.46 -21.31 -27.87
CA MET A 106 9.71 -20.98 -28.55
C MET A 106 10.85 -20.82 -27.56
N ALA A 107 10.64 -20.16 -26.43
CA ALA A 107 11.67 -20.05 -25.39
C ALA A 107 12.05 -21.40 -24.77
N LEU A 108 11.12 -22.37 -24.76
CA LEU A 108 11.36 -23.73 -24.28
C LEU A 108 12.09 -24.59 -25.30
N ASN A 109 11.72 -24.50 -26.58
CA ASN A 109 12.21 -25.38 -27.64
C ASN A 109 13.45 -24.85 -28.37
N HIS A 110 13.57 -23.51 -28.45
CA HIS A 110 14.64 -22.78 -29.14
C HIS A 110 15.22 -21.69 -28.20
N PRO A 111 15.71 -22.05 -27.00
CA PRO A 111 16.19 -21.08 -26.01
C PRO A 111 17.33 -20.20 -26.55
N GLU A 112 18.13 -20.68 -27.50
CA GLU A 112 19.18 -19.93 -28.17
C GLU A 112 18.66 -18.78 -29.06
N LYS A 113 17.37 -18.81 -29.42
CA LYS A 113 16.68 -17.78 -30.21
C LYS A 113 15.90 -16.78 -29.34
N VAL A 114 15.95 -16.88 -28.01
CA VAL A 114 15.15 -16.03 -27.12
C VAL A 114 16.02 -15.45 -26.01
N LYS A 115 16.29 -14.14 -26.08
CA LYS A 115 17.00 -13.37 -25.04
C LYS A 115 16.06 -12.86 -23.95
N ALA A 116 14.85 -12.47 -24.33
CA ALA A 116 13.81 -12.00 -23.41
C ALA A 116 12.42 -12.26 -24.00
N LEU A 117 11.42 -12.38 -23.11
CA LEU A 117 10.02 -12.57 -23.48
C LEU A 117 9.18 -11.38 -23.04
N VAL A 118 8.26 -10.95 -23.91
CA VAL A 118 7.17 -10.03 -23.56
C VAL A 118 5.86 -10.72 -23.90
N LEU A 119 5.04 -10.97 -22.89
CA LEU A 119 3.81 -11.75 -23.01
C LEU A 119 2.62 -10.82 -22.76
N VAL A 120 1.81 -10.59 -23.79
CA VAL A 120 0.64 -9.71 -23.72
C VAL A 120 -0.61 -10.57 -23.63
N ASP A 121 -1.25 -10.57 -22.47
CA ASP A 121 -2.50 -11.30 -22.16
C ASP A 121 -2.52 -12.80 -22.53
N PRO A 122 -1.59 -13.61 -22.00
CA PRO A 122 -1.48 -15.03 -22.36
C PRO A 122 -2.63 -15.89 -21.83
N ILE A 123 -3.12 -16.82 -22.66
CA ILE A 123 -4.27 -17.67 -22.34
C ILE A 123 -3.83 -19.00 -21.68
N TYR A 124 -3.54 -18.99 -20.38
CA TYR A 124 -3.10 -20.20 -19.64
C TYR A 124 -4.22 -20.99 -18.94
N HIS A 125 -5.45 -20.47 -18.86
CA HIS A 125 -6.39 -20.83 -17.78
C HIS A 125 -7.85 -21.10 -18.20
N LEU A 126 -8.10 -21.79 -19.32
CA LEU A 126 -9.46 -22.23 -19.65
C LEU A 126 -9.85 -23.54 -18.93
N THR A 127 -10.94 -23.51 -18.16
CA THR A 127 -11.49 -24.67 -17.43
C THR A 127 -12.05 -25.73 -18.39
N GLY A 128 -12.29 -26.95 -17.90
CA GLY A 128 -12.77 -28.06 -18.74
C GLY A 128 -14.13 -27.81 -19.41
N GLU A 129 -15.01 -27.04 -18.75
CA GLU A 129 -16.35 -26.69 -19.25
C GLU A 129 -16.28 -25.56 -20.30
N GLN A 130 -15.54 -24.48 -20.02
CA GLN A 130 -15.28 -23.39 -20.99
C GLN A 130 -14.59 -23.87 -22.27
N ARG A 131 -13.79 -24.95 -22.17
CA ARG A 131 -13.10 -25.59 -23.29
C ARG A 131 -14.05 -26.31 -24.24
N ALA A 132 -15.04 -27.02 -23.71
CA ALA A 132 -15.99 -27.77 -24.52
C ALA A 132 -16.88 -26.80 -25.33
N ASP A 133 -17.38 -25.77 -24.66
CA ASP A 133 -18.22 -24.74 -25.29
C ASP A 133 -17.44 -23.94 -26.34
N PHE A 134 -16.20 -23.54 -26.05
CA PHE A 134 -15.38 -22.77 -26.99
C PHE A 134 -14.93 -23.61 -28.19
N ALA A 135 -14.56 -24.88 -27.99
CA ALA A 135 -14.17 -25.79 -29.07
C ALA A 135 -15.35 -26.18 -29.98
N GLU A 136 -16.55 -26.38 -29.42
CA GLU A 136 -17.77 -26.67 -30.19
C GLU A 136 -18.26 -25.43 -30.97
N MET A 137 -18.08 -24.24 -30.39
CA MET A 137 -18.45 -22.98 -31.02
C MET A 137 -17.64 -22.73 -32.30
N ILE A 138 -16.33 -23.01 -32.31
CA ILE A 138 -15.41 -22.67 -33.40
C ILE A 138 -15.13 -23.80 -34.41
N SER A 139 -15.60 -25.03 -34.16
CA SER A 139 -15.44 -26.15 -35.10
C SER A 139 -16.37 -26.07 -36.31
N LYS A 140 -17.15 -24.99 -36.44
CA LYS A 140 -18.15 -24.79 -37.49
C LYS A 140 -17.53 -24.14 -38.73
N PRO A 141 -18.08 -24.37 -39.94
CA PRO A 141 -17.58 -23.77 -41.17
C PRO A 141 -17.59 -22.23 -41.19
N ASN A 142 -18.42 -21.60 -40.35
CA ASN A 142 -18.52 -20.15 -40.15
C ASN A 142 -17.71 -19.66 -38.94
N SER A 143 -16.59 -20.31 -38.63
CA SER A 143 -15.72 -19.96 -37.51
C SER A 143 -15.22 -18.50 -37.53
N PRO A 144 -14.96 -17.84 -38.68
CA PRO A 144 -14.60 -16.42 -38.71
C PRO A 144 -15.73 -15.50 -38.22
N GLU A 145 -16.98 -15.75 -38.63
CA GLU A 145 -18.15 -14.99 -38.18
C GLU A 145 -18.46 -15.22 -36.70
N ILE A 146 -18.15 -16.42 -36.22
CA ILE A 146 -18.30 -16.75 -34.80
C ILE A 146 -17.25 -16.02 -33.96
N ALA A 147 -16.02 -15.90 -34.46
CA ALA A 147 -14.96 -15.13 -33.81
C ALA A 147 -15.33 -13.64 -33.70
N THR A 148 -15.92 -13.04 -34.75
CA THR A 148 -16.38 -11.64 -34.68
C THR A 148 -17.47 -11.43 -33.63
N MET A 149 -18.46 -12.32 -33.57
CA MET A 149 -19.51 -12.28 -32.53
C MET A 149 -18.91 -12.41 -31.12
N TYR A 150 -17.88 -13.23 -30.96
CA TYR A 150 -17.18 -13.37 -29.68
C TYR A 150 -16.49 -12.07 -29.27
N PHE A 151 -15.78 -11.41 -30.18
CA PHE A 151 -15.14 -10.12 -29.89
C PHE A 151 -16.15 -9.02 -29.58
N ASP A 152 -17.25 -8.94 -30.34
CA ASP A 152 -18.32 -7.95 -30.11
C ASP A 152 -18.96 -8.09 -28.72
N ARG A 153 -19.02 -9.33 -28.19
CA ARG A 153 -19.62 -9.60 -26.88
C ARG A 153 -18.64 -9.46 -25.71
N ASN A 154 -17.36 -9.77 -25.92
CA ASN A 154 -16.42 -10.00 -24.81
C ASN A 154 -15.18 -9.08 -24.82
N SER A 155 -14.90 -8.36 -25.91
CA SER A 155 -13.62 -7.66 -26.08
C SER A 155 -13.72 -6.14 -26.17
N TYR A 156 -14.94 -5.57 -26.18
CA TYR A 156 -15.15 -4.13 -26.30
C TYR A 156 -15.96 -3.57 -25.13
N THR A 157 -15.70 -2.31 -24.80
CA THR A 157 -16.50 -1.53 -23.83
C THR A 157 -17.35 -0.50 -24.59
N ASN A 158 -18.25 0.18 -23.86
CA ASN A 158 -19.03 1.28 -24.43
C ASN A 158 -18.17 2.47 -24.89
N THR A 159 -16.90 2.53 -24.50
CA THR A 159 -15.94 3.58 -24.92
C THR A 159 -15.05 3.16 -26.09
N THR A 160 -15.11 1.90 -26.54
CA THR A 160 -14.30 1.43 -27.68
C THR A 160 -14.76 2.11 -28.99
N PRO A 161 -13.87 2.80 -29.71
CA PRO A 161 -14.22 3.45 -30.98
C PRO A 161 -14.70 2.44 -32.03
N GLU A 162 -15.75 2.79 -32.77
CA GLU A 162 -16.35 1.86 -33.73
C GLU A 162 -15.40 1.47 -34.87
N TRP A 163 -14.53 2.38 -35.30
CA TRP A 163 -13.51 2.07 -36.30
C TRP A 163 -12.55 0.97 -35.85
N MET A 164 -12.28 0.86 -34.54
CA MET A 164 -11.40 -0.16 -33.98
C MET A 164 -12.09 -1.52 -33.93
N LYS A 165 -13.40 -1.55 -33.63
CA LYS A 165 -14.20 -2.78 -33.72
C LYS A 165 -14.25 -3.29 -35.15
N GLU A 166 -14.51 -2.39 -36.10
CA GLU A 166 -14.53 -2.75 -37.52
C GLU A 166 -13.16 -3.24 -38.01
N TRP A 167 -12.10 -2.58 -37.55
CA TRP A 167 -10.72 -2.98 -37.83
C TRP A 167 -10.39 -4.38 -37.31
N HIS A 168 -10.92 -4.81 -36.17
CA HIS A 168 -10.81 -6.19 -35.68
C HIS A 168 -11.72 -7.16 -36.46
N ARG A 169 -12.98 -6.79 -36.73
CA ARG A 169 -13.93 -7.64 -37.47
C ARG A 169 -13.40 -8.02 -38.85
N HIS A 170 -12.86 -7.05 -39.59
CA HIS A 170 -12.28 -7.29 -40.91
C HIS A 170 -11.13 -8.31 -40.89
N ARG A 171 -10.30 -8.28 -39.85
CA ARG A 171 -9.18 -9.22 -39.72
C ARG A 171 -9.67 -10.62 -39.37
N ALA A 172 -10.61 -10.73 -38.44
CA ALA A 172 -11.20 -12.03 -38.11
C ALA A 172 -11.89 -12.66 -39.34
N LEU A 173 -12.69 -11.90 -40.10
CA LEU A 173 -13.36 -12.36 -41.32
C LEU A 173 -12.39 -12.62 -42.49
N GLY A 174 -11.23 -11.95 -42.49
CA GLY A 174 -10.18 -12.15 -43.49
C GLY A 174 -9.43 -13.47 -43.33
N ASN A 175 -9.57 -14.16 -42.20
CA ASN A 175 -8.92 -15.44 -41.96
C ASN A 175 -9.76 -16.61 -42.50
N PRO A 176 -9.11 -17.62 -43.13
CA PRO A 176 -9.81 -18.81 -43.58
C PRO A 176 -10.36 -19.59 -42.38
N ALA A 177 -11.60 -20.06 -42.48
CA ALA A 177 -12.29 -20.78 -41.41
C ALA A 177 -11.49 -21.95 -40.83
N HIS A 178 -10.72 -22.62 -41.70
CA HIS A 178 -9.84 -23.72 -41.32
C HIS A 178 -8.67 -23.28 -40.42
N GLY A 179 -8.03 -22.14 -40.69
CA GLY A 179 -6.96 -21.59 -39.85
C GLY A 179 -7.47 -21.09 -38.49
N VAL A 180 -8.67 -20.50 -38.49
CA VAL A 180 -9.38 -20.06 -37.27
C VAL A 180 -9.70 -21.25 -36.36
N ALA A 181 -10.24 -22.33 -36.92
CA ALA A 181 -10.62 -23.52 -36.15
C ALA A 181 -9.39 -24.36 -35.73
N GLY A 182 -8.42 -24.53 -36.64
CA GLY A 182 -7.27 -25.40 -36.44
C GLY A 182 -6.33 -24.94 -35.33
N THR A 183 -6.08 -23.63 -35.23
CA THR A 183 -5.22 -23.05 -34.17
C THR A 183 -5.76 -23.33 -32.77
N VAL A 184 -7.06 -23.15 -32.56
CA VAL A 184 -7.66 -23.36 -31.24
C VAL A 184 -7.81 -24.84 -30.90
N ALA A 185 -8.12 -25.70 -31.88
CA ALA A 185 -8.19 -27.14 -31.64
C ALA A 185 -6.86 -27.67 -31.06
N GLN A 186 -5.73 -27.16 -31.57
CA GLN A 186 -4.40 -27.59 -31.14
C GLN A 186 -3.98 -27.01 -29.78
N LEU A 187 -4.53 -25.85 -29.39
CA LEU A 187 -4.32 -25.25 -28.07
C LEU A 187 -4.83 -26.12 -26.92
N PHE A 188 -5.76 -27.03 -27.16
CA PHE A 188 -6.40 -27.82 -26.11
C PHE A 188 -6.08 -29.32 -26.15
N THR A 189 -5.10 -29.72 -26.95
CA THR A 189 -4.57 -31.10 -26.90
C THR A 189 -3.98 -31.43 -25.53
N ASP A 190 -3.88 -32.73 -25.20
CA ASP A 190 -3.53 -33.20 -23.85
C ASP A 190 -2.19 -32.68 -23.32
N ASN A 191 -1.28 -32.24 -24.20
CA ASN A 191 0.06 -31.76 -23.84
C ASN A 191 0.28 -30.27 -24.09
N SER A 192 -0.74 -29.51 -24.52
CA SER A 192 -0.59 -28.09 -24.85
C SER A 192 -0.50 -27.20 -23.60
N LEU A 193 0.30 -26.11 -23.70
CA LEU A 193 0.39 -25.03 -22.70
C LEU A 193 -0.93 -24.28 -22.50
N GLY A 194 -1.89 -24.38 -23.42
CA GLY A 194 -3.24 -23.82 -23.25
C GLY A 194 -4.05 -24.52 -22.15
N ARG A 195 -3.61 -25.68 -21.65
CA ARG A 195 -4.19 -26.34 -20.47
C ARG A 195 -3.48 -25.89 -19.20
N ARG A 196 -4.26 -25.45 -18.21
CA ARG A 196 -3.75 -25.01 -16.90
C ARG A 196 -2.79 -26.01 -16.26
N GLU A 197 -3.10 -27.29 -16.26
CA GLU A 197 -2.26 -28.34 -15.67
C GLU A 197 -0.87 -28.41 -16.32
N ASN A 198 -0.82 -28.26 -17.65
CA ASN A 198 0.42 -28.28 -18.42
C ASN A 198 1.16 -26.94 -18.32
N ALA A 199 0.46 -25.81 -18.32
CA ALA A 199 1.06 -24.50 -18.07
C ALA A 199 1.73 -24.47 -16.70
N VAL A 200 1.07 -24.97 -15.66
CA VAL A 200 1.62 -25.09 -14.31
C VAL A 200 2.79 -26.06 -14.28
N ARG A 201 2.69 -27.23 -14.92
CA ARG A 201 3.80 -28.21 -14.99
C ARG A 201 5.03 -27.63 -15.69
N THR A 202 4.84 -26.98 -16.83
CA THR A 202 5.91 -26.57 -17.75
C THR A 202 6.45 -25.18 -17.45
N LEU A 203 5.59 -24.18 -17.22
CA LEU A 203 5.99 -22.80 -16.92
C LEU A 203 6.16 -22.55 -15.42
N GLY A 204 5.52 -23.36 -14.56
CA GLY A 204 5.77 -23.33 -13.11
C GLY A 204 7.20 -23.71 -12.72
N HIS A 205 8.02 -24.19 -13.67
CA HIS A 205 9.45 -24.42 -13.52
C HIS A 205 10.34 -23.29 -14.10
N PHE A 206 9.79 -22.33 -14.87
CA PHE A 206 10.56 -21.26 -15.52
C PHE A 206 10.43 -19.87 -14.90
N GLY A 207 9.64 -19.74 -13.83
CA GLY A 207 9.94 -18.78 -12.77
C GLY A 207 10.79 -19.46 -11.70
N SER A 208 12.07 -19.73 -11.98
CA SER A 208 13.01 -19.96 -10.90
C SER A 208 13.55 -18.59 -10.47
N PRO A 209 13.03 -17.96 -9.39
CA PRO A 209 13.94 -17.19 -8.56
C PRO A 209 15.07 -18.14 -8.18
N SER A 210 16.28 -17.60 -8.11
CA SER A 210 17.51 -18.29 -7.72
C SER A 210 17.26 -19.56 -6.91
N LYS A 211 17.74 -20.69 -7.45
CA LYS A 211 17.79 -21.96 -6.72
C LYS A 211 18.71 -21.72 -5.52
N HIS A 212 18.13 -21.38 -4.37
CA HIS A 212 18.48 -21.81 -3.01
C HIS A 212 17.46 -21.15 -2.04
N THR A 213 16.33 -21.82 -1.81
CA THR A 213 15.49 -21.61 -0.61
C THR A 213 15.53 -22.88 0.23
N ARG A 214 15.49 -22.71 1.56
CA ARG A 214 15.17 -23.81 2.50
C ARG A 214 13.74 -24.33 2.25
N GLU A 215 13.47 -25.51 2.80
CA GLU A 215 12.17 -26.19 2.82
C GLU A 215 10.98 -25.23 3.12
N PRO A 216 9.77 -25.49 2.59
CA PRO A 216 8.56 -24.77 2.97
C PRO A 216 8.38 -24.68 4.49
N VAL A 217 7.87 -23.55 4.99
CA VAL A 217 7.59 -23.37 6.42
C VAL A 217 6.23 -23.95 6.78
N ASP A 218 6.20 -24.85 7.76
CA ASP A 218 4.97 -25.48 8.24
C ASP A 218 4.50 -24.78 9.53
N LEU A 219 3.39 -24.04 9.44
CA LEU A 219 2.77 -23.35 10.59
C LEU A 219 1.74 -24.22 11.32
N GLY A 220 1.66 -25.52 11.01
CA GLY A 220 0.67 -26.46 11.50
C GLY A 220 -0.69 -26.33 10.82
N TYR A 221 -1.21 -25.11 10.61
CA TYR A 221 -2.47 -24.89 9.90
C TYR A 221 -2.29 -24.77 8.38
N ALA A 222 -1.12 -24.34 7.90
CA ALA A 222 -0.79 -24.24 6.49
C ALA A 222 0.72 -24.35 6.25
N ILE A 223 1.10 -24.76 5.03
CA ILE A 223 2.49 -24.83 4.58
C ILE A 223 2.73 -23.70 3.59
N TYR A 224 3.67 -22.80 3.88
CA TYR A 224 3.98 -21.66 3.03
C TYR A 224 5.37 -21.80 2.40
N LYS A 225 5.47 -21.43 1.13
CA LYS A 225 6.75 -21.30 0.43
C LYS A 225 6.94 -19.85 -0.01
N GLY A 226 7.94 -19.20 0.59
CA GLY A 226 8.41 -17.88 0.19
C GLY A 226 9.47 -17.97 -0.92
N TYR A 227 10.17 -16.88 -1.15
CA TYR A 227 11.29 -16.80 -2.07
C TYR A 227 12.50 -16.16 -1.38
N ASN A 228 13.68 -16.37 -1.95
CA ASN A 228 14.90 -15.73 -1.51
C ASN A 228 15.21 -14.55 -2.46
N ASP A 229 15.35 -13.36 -1.89
CA ASP A 229 15.86 -12.19 -2.61
C ASP A 229 17.36 -12.08 -2.40
N GLN A 230 18.12 -12.37 -3.45
CA GLN A 230 19.59 -12.36 -3.44
C GLN A 230 20.16 -10.96 -3.29
N ASN A 231 19.44 -9.92 -3.73
CA ASN A 231 19.92 -8.55 -3.64
C ASN A 231 19.95 -8.05 -2.19
N THR A 232 18.97 -8.48 -1.40
CA THR A 232 18.83 -8.10 0.02
C THR A 232 19.31 -9.18 0.97
N SER A 233 19.59 -10.39 0.46
CA SER A 233 19.90 -11.59 1.26
C SER A 233 18.80 -11.94 2.27
N LEU A 234 17.53 -11.70 1.89
CA LEU A 234 16.35 -11.97 2.71
C LEU A 234 15.54 -13.15 2.15
N ASN A 235 15.02 -13.97 3.05
CA ASN A 235 13.89 -14.85 2.81
C ASN A 235 12.60 -14.05 3.01
N ILE A 236 11.75 -14.08 2.01
CA ILE A 236 10.54 -13.27 1.95
C ILE A 236 9.33 -14.17 1.73
N TRP A 237 8.35 -14.03 2.60
CA TRP A 237 7.01 -14.62 2.44
C TRP A 237 6.04 -13.46 2.27
N ARG A 238 5.67 -13.16 1.02
CA ARG A 238 4.74 -12.07 0.67
C ARG A 238 3.55 -12.63 -0.08
N GLY A 239 2.32 -12.48 0.38
CA GLY A 239 1.23 -12.83 -0.53
C GLY A 239 -0.16 -12.70 0.03
N LEU A 240 -1.10 -12.67 -0.92
CA LEU A 240 -2.57 -12.74 -0.80
C LEU A 240 -3.10 -13.84 0.14
N VAL A 241 -2.24 -14.74 0.62
CA VAL A 241 -2.60 -16.03 1.18
C VAL A 241 -1.91 -16.36 2.50
N MET A 242 -0.91 -15.58 2.95
CA MET A 242 -0.33 -15.79 4.28
C MET A 242 -1.21 -15.12 5.34
N ARG A 243 -2.18 -15.90 5.80
CA ARG A 243 -3.29 -15.44 6.63
C ARG A 243 -2.93 -15.53 8.10
N TYR A 244 -3.10 -14.44 8.84
CA TYR A 244 -3.08 -14.49 10.30
C TYR A 244 -4.48 -14.63 10.90
N ALA A 245 -5.53 -14.41 10.12
CA ALA A 245 -6.91 -14.64 10.51
C ALA A 245 -7.77 -15.20 9.37
N ALA A 246 -8.95 -15.72 9.70
CA ALA A 246 -9.98 -16.06 8.73
C ALA A 246 -10.48 -14.80 7.99
N ALA A 247 -10.92 -14.97 6.74
CA ALA A 247 -11.51 -13.88 5.97
C ALA A 247 -12.75 -13.32 6.69
N PRO A 248 -12.85 -12.01 6.98
CA PRO A 248 -13.93 -11.41 7.75
C PRO A 248 -15.21 -11.20 6.92
N LEU A 249 -15.66 -12.26 6.23
CA LEU A 249 -16.79 -12.27 5.30
C LEU A 249 -18.08 -12.75 5.97
N GLY A 250 -19.23 -12.30 5.45
CA GLY A 250 -20.55 -12.76 5.89
C GLY A 250 -20.75 -12.67 7.39
N LYS A 251 -20.92 -13.81 8.07
CA LYS A 251 -21.15 -13.87 9.53
C LYS A 251 -19.97 -13.36 10.38
N LEU A 252 -18.76 -13.30 9.81
CA LEU A 252 -17.56 -12.74 10.45
C LEU A 252 -17.40 -11.24 10.20
N ARG A 253 -18.22 -10.65 9.32
CA ARG A 253 -18.23 -9.20 9.08
C ARG A 253 -18.59 -8.47 10.38
N PHE A 254 -17.83 -7.41 10.68
CA PHE A 254 -17.93 -6.60 11.91
C PHE A 254 -17.71 -7.37 13.22
N LYS A 255 -17.00 -8.49 13.18
CA LYS A 255 -16.60 -9.26 14.38
C LYS A 255 -15.08 -9.28 14.56
N ALA A 256 -14.65 -9.60 15.78
CA ALA A 256 -13.26 -9.89 16.08
C ALA A 256 -12.70 -10.94 15.10
N PRO A 257 -11.42 -10.83 14.69
CA PRO A 257 -10.80 -11.80 13.80
C PRO A 257 -10.79 -13.20 14.43
N GLU A 258 -11.04 -14.23 13.62
CA GLU A 258 -10.95 -15.63 14.03
C GLU A 258 -9.67 -16.28 13.49
N THR A 259 -9.30 -17.43 14.05
CA THR A 259 -8.12 -18.19 13.61
C THR A 259 -8.18 -18.54 12.12
N PRO A 260 -7.04 -18.53 11.40
CA PRO A 260 -6.99 -18.91 9.99
C PRO A 260 -7.60 -20.29 9.70
N PRO A 261 -8.16 -20.49 8.50
CA PRO A 261 -8.58 -21.82 8.06
C PRO A 261 -7.37 -22.77 7.94
N VAL A 262 -7.61 -24.05 8.19
CA VAL A 262 -6.60 -25.10 8.02
C VAL A 262 -6.54 -25.52 6.55
N ILE A 263 -5.38 -25.33 5.90
CA ILE A 263 -5.14 -25.66 4.49
C ILE A 263 -3.87 -26.51 4.42
N ARG A 264 -4.04 -27.83 4.29
CA ARG A 264 -2.97 -28.84 4.40
C ARG A 264 -2.73 -29.66 3.14
N ASP A 265 -3.64 -29.56 2.19
CA ASP A 265 -3.68 -30.32 0.94
C ASP A 265 -2.67 -29.81 -0.11
N ARG A 266 -2.04 -28.66 0.13
CA ARG A 266 -1.11 -28.02 -0.80
C ARG A 266 -0.10 -27.12 -0.09
N VAL A 267 1.03 -26.87 -0.76
CA VAL A 267 1.95 -25.79 -0.40
C VAL A 267 1.42 -24.50 -1.01
N VAL A 268 1.33 -23.46 -0.18
CA VAL A 268 0.85 -22.14 -0.58
C VAL A 268 2.05 -21.26 -0.92
N PHE A 269 2.14 -20.82 -2.18
CA PHE A 269 3.17 -19.89 -2.61
C PHE A 269 2.84 -18.48 -2.11
N ALA A 270 3.76 -17.88 -1.37
CA ALA A 270 3.67 -16.52 -0.86
C ALA A 270 4.70 -15.66 -1.62
N ASN A 271 4.37 -15.33 -2.87
CA ASN A 271 5.18 -14.51 -3.79
C ASN A 271 4.41 -13.44 -4.59
N ASP A 272 3.35 -12.84 -4.04
CA ASP A 272 2.50 -11.83 -4.72
C ASP A 272 2.36 -10.53 -3.90
N ASP A 273 2.15 -9.40 -4.57
CA ASP A 273 1.94 -8.10 -3.95
C ASP A 273 0.51 -8.05 -3.36
N GLY A 274 0.40 -7.80 -2.06
CA GLY A 274 -0.78 -8.15 -1.24
C GLY A 274 -2.12 -7.47 -1.60
N ILE A 275 -3.21 -8.02 -1.05
CA ILE A 275 -4.56 -7.43 -1.09
C ILE A 275 -4.63 -6.32 -0.06
N GLN A 276 -5.15 -5.14 -0.44
CA GLN A 276 -5.58 -4.13 0.52
C GLN A 276 -6.99 -4.39 1.05
N CYS A 277 -7.20 -4.08 2.32
CA CYS A 277 -8.54 -3.98 2.88
C CYS A 277 -9.32 -2.86 2.18
N PRO A 278 -10.67 -2.91 2.14
CA PRO A 278 -11.45 -1.90 1.45
C PRO A 278 -11.17 -0.50 2.04
N PRO A 279 -10.61 0.43 1.24
CA PRO A 279 -10.30 1.76 1.74
C PRO A 279 -11.57 2.62 1.81
N THR A 280 -11.46 3.71 2.55
CA THR A 280 -12.40 4.83 2.53
C THR A 280 -11.85 5.88 1.57
N SER A 281 -12.48 6.06 0.42
CA SER A 281 -12.06 7.04 -0.58
C SER A 281 -12.46 8.45 -0.14
N TRP A 282 -11.50 9.26 0.30
CA TRP A 282 -11.70 10.69 0.49
C TRP A 282 -10.43 11.51 0.24
N ILE A 283 -10.64 12.61 -0.51
CA ILE A 283 -9.75 13.62 -1.12
C ILE A 283 -8.32 13.17 -1.45
N GLY A 284 -8.03 13.15 -2.76
CA GLY A 284 -6.75 12.76 -3.33
C GLY A 284 -6.67 11.28 -3.72
N THR A 285 -7.73 10.50 -3.53
CA THR A 285 -7.84 9.12 -4.06
C THR A 285 -8.62 9.14 -5.38
N ASN A 286 -8.08 8.53 -6.43
CA ASN A 286 -8.80 8.29 -7.68
C ASN A 286 -10.09 7.48 -7.39
N GLU A 287 -11.18 7.78 -8.10
CA GLU A 287 -12.33 6.87 -8.16
C GLU A 287 -11.83 5.54 -8.74
N GLY A 288 -11.85 4.45 -7.95
CA GLY A 288 -11.46 3.11 -8.44
C GLY A 288 -10.40 2.34 -7.63
N GLU A 289 -9.94 2.82 -6.46
CA GLU A 289 -9.17 1.93 -5.57
C GLU A 289 -10.08 0.82 -5.01
N HIS A 290 -10.00 -0.36 -5.62
CA HIS A 290 -10.71 -1.55 -5.17
C HIS A 290 -9.87 -2.27 -4.10
N GLY A 291 -10.46 -2.47 -2.90
CA GLY A 291 -9.94 -3.38 -1.89
C GLY A 291 -10.83 -4.61 -1.75
N SER A 292 -10.37 -5.63 -1.04
CA SER A 292 -11.15 -6.85 -0.77
C SER A 292 -11.35 -6.99 0.74
N GLU A 293 -12.55 -7.37 1.18
CA GLU A 293 -12.78 -7.72 2.58
C GLU A 293 -11.92 -8.92 3.03
N ASP A 294 -11.52 -9.77 2.08
CA ASP A 294 -10.61 -10.87 2.32
C ASP A 294 -9.14 -10.39 2.36
N CYS A 295 -8.80 -9.60 3.38
CA CYS A 295 -7.54 -8.87 3.46
C CYS A 295 -6.68 -9.16 4.69
N LEU A 296 -7.06 -10.06 5.60
CA LEU A 296 -6.32 -10.30 6.85
C LEU A 296 -5.07 -11.17 6.64
N VAL A 297 -4.07 -10.57 5.99
CA VAL A 297 -2.80 -11.18 5.58
C VAL A 297 -1.60 -10.42 6.17
N LEU A 298 -0.47 -11.10 6.26
CA LEU A 298 0.81 -10.50 6.65
C LEU A 298 1.94 -10.93 5.72
N HIS A 299 3.03 -10.18 5.76
CA HIS A 299 4.29 -10.43 5.07
C HIS A 299 5.39 -10.63 6.12
N VAL A 300 6.27 -11.60 5.91
CA VAL A 300 7.45 -11.84 6.77
C VAL A 300 8.71 -11.69 5.95
N PHE A 301 9.67 -10.93 6.48
CA PHE A 301 11.00 -10.73 5.91
C PHE A 301 12.02 -11.16 6.95
N SER A 302 12.84 -12.14 6.60
CA SER A 302 13.82 -12.72 7.51
C SER A 302 15.17 -12.86 6.83
N PRO A 303 16.28 -12.61 7.53
CA PRO A 303 17.61 -13.01 7.06
C PRO A 303 17.70 -14.51 6.76
N GLN A 304 18.63 -14.90 5.88
CA GLN A 304 18.79 -16.31 5.45
C GLN A 304 19.10 -17.28 6.59
N ASP A 305 19.94 -16.84 7.53
CA ASP A 305 20.39 -17.63 8.69
C ASP A 305 19.85 -17.06 10.01
N ALA A 306 18.65 -16.50 9.97
CA ALA A 306 18.01 -15.93 11.15
C ALA A 306 17.81 -16.97 12.26
N GLU A 307 18.29 -16.64 13.46
CA GLU A 307 18.07 -17.42 14.67
C GLU A 307 17.90 -16.48 15.87
N ASN A 308 16.77 -16.63 16.58
CA ASN A 308 16.43 -15.85 17.78
C ASN A 308 16.61 -14.33 17.63
N LEU A 309 16.30 -13.79 16.44
CA LEU A 309 16.42 -12.36 16.17
C LEU A 309 15.24 -11.56 16.74
N PRO A 310 15.44 -10.29 17.12
CA PRO A 310 14.35 -9.35 17.40
C PRO A 310 13.29 -9.36 16.29
N VAL A 311 12.05 -9.09 16.66
CA VAL A 311 10.93 -9.03 15.73
C VAL A 311 10.39 -7.61 15.67
N PHE A 312 10.31 -7.06 14.48
CA PHE A 312 9.71 -5.78 14.17
C PHE A 312 8.34 -6.00 13.53
N VAL A 313 7.27 -5.45 14.12
CA VAL A 313 5.91 -5.55 13.58
C VAL A 313 5.41 -4.15 13.25
N PHE A 314 5.09 -3.89 11.98
CA PHE A 314 4.69 -2.55 11.53
C PHE A 314 3.20 -2.46 11.21
N PHE A 315 2.56 -1.42 11.75
CA PHE A 315 1.19 -1.02 11.45
C PHE A 315 1.21 0.17 10.49
N HIS A 316 0.65 -0.02 9.29
CA HIS A 316 0.63 1.02 8.26
C HIS A 316 -0.25 2.22 8.67
N TRP A 317 0.01 3.35 8.03
CA TRP A 317 -0.71 4.60 8.21
C TRP A 317 -2.03 4.66 7.42
N GLY A 318 -2.68 5.83 7.45
CA GLY A 318 -3.85 6.15 6.63
C GLY A 318 -5.12 6.51 7.40
N GLY A 319 -4.98 7.06 8.61
CA GLY A 319 -6.10 7.65 9.37
C GLY A 319 -7.18 6.65 9.77
N TYR A 320 -6.85 5.36 9.90
CA TYR A 320 -7.80 4.25 10.08
C TYR A 320 -8.79 4.04 8.93
N ALA A 321 -8.65 4.81 7.85
CA ALA A 321 -9.61 4.93 6.78
C ALA A 321 -9.08 4.35 5.46
N ARG A 322 -7.79 4.51 5.19
CA ARG A 322 -7.06 3.94 4.04
C ARG A 322 -5.73 3.34 4.52
N GLY A 323 -4.97 2.74 3.62
CA GLY A 323 -3.65 2.21 3.91
C GLY A 323 -3.42 0.83 3.31
N ASN A 324 -2.16 0.52 3.07
CA ASN A 324 -1.72 -0.78 2.58
C ASN A 324 -0.37 -1.11 3.24
N GLY A 325 -0.22 -2.36 3.70
CA GLY A 325 1.03 -2.90 4.21
C GLY A 325 2.17 -2.81 3.21
N THR A 326 1.89 -2.82 1.90
CA THR A 326 2.91 -2.61 0.86
C THR A 326 3.48 -1.19 0.83
N PHE A 327 2.86 -0.22 1.52
CA PHE A 327 3.41 1.13 1.64
C PHE A 327 4.69 1.19 2.45
N PHE A 328 4.95 0.19 3.30
CA PHE A 328 6.18 0.10 4.07
C PHE A 328 7.05 -1.04 3.55
N LYS A 329 8.28 -0.72 3.17
CA LYS A 329 9.27 -1.68 2.66
C LYS A 329 10.38 -1.89 3.67
N PRO A 330 10.34 -2.97 4.48
CA PRO A 330 11.31 -3.18 5.55
C PRO A 330 12.74 -3.38 5.06
N GLU A 331 12.95 -3.71 3.79
CA GLU A 331 14.27 -4.01 3.22
C GLU A 331 15.27 -2.86 3.43
N ALA A 332 14.82 -1.61 3.28
CA ALA A 332 15.70 -0.44 3.43
C ALA A 332 16.22 -0.29 4.87
N ILE A 333 15.33 -0.41 5.87
CA ILE A 333 15.71 -0.31 7.28
C ILE A 333 16.47 -1.57 7.75
N MET A 334 16.13 -2.75 7.24
CA MET A 334 16.85 -3.99 7.55
C MET A 334 18.28 -3.92 7.02
N ASN A 335 18.47 -3.51 5.76
CA ASN A 335 19.79 -3.38 5.15
C ASN A 335 20.68 -2.35 5.88
N ALA A 336 20.12 -1.21 6.30
CA ALA A 336 20.84 -0.19 7.07
C ALA A 336 21.30 -0.69 8.47
N ASN A 337 20.78 -1.83 8.93
CA ASN A 337 21.04 -2.41 10.24
C ASN A 337 21.51 -3.87 10.14
N ASP A 338 22.30 -4.17 9.10
CA ASP A 338 22.95 -5.47 8.89
C ASP A 338 21.98 -6.66 8.92
N ASN A 339 20.72 -6.43 8.52
CA ASN A 339 19.64 -7.39 8.58
C ASN A 339 19.46 -8.02 10.00
N GLY A 340 19.69 -7.25 11.07
CA GLY A 340 19.73 -7.76 12.45
C GLY A 340 18.39 -8.14 13.11
N PHE A 341 17.27 -8.12 12.38
CA PHE A 341 15.92 -8.42 12.91
C PHE A 341 15.00 -9.05 11.85
N VAL A 342 13.90 -9.65 12.29
CA VAL A 342 12.82 -10.16 11.42
C VAL A 342 11.71 -9.12 11.34
N SER A 343 11.23 -8.80 10.14
CA SER A 343 10.13 -7.84 9.95
C SER A 343 8.82 -8.53 9.59
N VAL A 344 7.72 -8.06 10.20
CA VAL A 344 6.36 -8.50 9.95
C VAL A 344 5.51 -7.28 9.59
N ILE A 345 5.01 -7.25 8.35
CA ILE A 345 4.20 -6.16 7.82
C ILE A 345 2.80 -6.67 7.58
N ILE A 346 1.77 -5.97 8.07
CA ILE A 346 0.41 -6.50 8.08
C ILE A 346 -0.59 -5.62 7.36
N GLN A 347 -1.69 -6.24 6.94
CA GLN A 347 -2.95 -5.57 6.67
C GLN A 347 -3.87 -5.67 7.87
N TYR A 348 -4.71 -4.66 8.11
CA TYR A 348 -5.79 -4.68 9.10
C TYR A 348 -7.01 -3.95 8.57
N ARG A 349 -8.22 -4.28 9.05
CA ARG A 349 -9.45 -3.65 8.55
C ARG A 349 -9.49 -2.14 8.83
N LEU A 350 -10.05 -1.41 7.88
CA LEU A 350 -10.14 0.06 7.85
C LEU A 350 -11.60 0.52 7.69
N GLY A 351 -11.84 1.82 7.84
CA GLY A 351 -13.15 2.44 7.63
C GLY A 351 -14.25 1.78 8.46
N ALA A 352 -15.46 1.70 7.90
CA ALA A 352 -16.58 0.99 8.51
C ALA A 352 -16.25 -0.50 8.77
N PHE A 353 -15.48 -1.16 7.92
CA PHE A 353 -15.15 -2.58 8.10
C PHE A 353 -14.32 -2.84 9.36
N GLY A 354 -13.45 -1.90 9.73
CA GLY A 354 -12.58 -1.99 10.91
C GLY A 354 -13.11 -1.28 12.15
N PHE A 355 -13.92 -0.23 11.99
CA PHE A 355 -14.24 0.70 13.09
C PHE A 355 -15.72 1.11 13.15
N LEU A 356 -16.63 0.34 12.54
CA LEU A 356 -18.06 0.51 12.79
C LEU A 356 -18.36 0.29 14.27
N ALA A 357 -19.10 1.20 14.88
CA ALA A 357 -19.38 1.17 16.31
C ALA A 357 -20.81 1.59 16.62
N SER A 358 -21.46 0.83 17.50
CA SER A 358 -22.73 1.15 18.17
C SER A 358 -22.96 0.10 19.27
N GLU A 359 -23.97 0.31 20.12
CA GLU A 359 -24.40 -0.72 21.08
C GLU A 359 -24.86 -2.02 20.39
N GLU A 360 -25.46 -1.93 19.20
CA GLU A 360 -25.86 -3.12 18.42
C GLU A 360 -24.64 -3.89 17.93
N VAL A 361 -23.61 -3.19 17.41
CA VAL A 361 -22.35 -3.81 16.99
C VAL A 361 -21.65 -4.46 18.18
N ARG A 362 -21.62 -3.82 19.36
CA ARG A 362 -21.03 -4.41 20.57
C ARG A 362 -21.73 -5.71 20.98
N ARG A 363 -23.06 -5.77 20.87
CA ARG A 363 -23.87 -6.93 21.28
C ARG A 363 -23.77 -8.10 20.30
N GLU A 364 -23.79 -7.84 19.00
CA GLU A 364 -23.91 -8.87 17.96
C GLU A 364 -22.60 -9.15 17.21
N GLY A 365 -21.61 -8.28 17.36
CA GLY A 365 -20.28 -8.40 16.76
C GLY A 365 -19.17 -7.96 17.70
N SER A 366 -18.29 -7.07 17.25
CA SER A 366 -17.19 -6.53 18.06
C SER A 366 -16.81 -5.13 17.62
N LEU A 367 -16.34 -4.31 18.56
CA LEU A 367 -15.86 -2.95 18.32
C LEU A 367 -14.35 -2.96 18.03
N ASN A 368 -13.84 -1.86 17.45
CA ASN A 368 -12.39 -1.66 17.21
C ASN A 368 -11.72 -2.83 16.47
N ASN A 369 -12.43 -3.44 15.51
CA ASN A 369 -11.98 -4.63 14.79
C ASN A 369 -10.61 -4.45 14.11
N GLY A 370 -10.29 -3.26 13.60
CA GLY A 370 -8.95 -2.97 13.06
C GLY A 370 -7.83 -3.09 14.10
N LEU A 371 -8.07 -2.72 15.37
CA LEU A 371 -7.11 -2.95 16.46
C LEU A 371 -7.08 -4.41 16.92
N LEU A 372 -8.22 -5.11 16.87
CA LEU A 372 -8.29 -6.54 17.16
C LEU A 372 -7.56 -7.38 16.10
N ASP A 373 -7.58 -6.97 14.83
CA ASP A 373 -6.79 -7.54 13.74
C ASP A 373 -5.28 -7.44 14.02
N GLN A 374 -4.84 -6.27 14.47
CA GLN A 374 -3.45 -6.07 14.91
C GLN A 374 -3.10 -6.93 16.13
N ARG A 375 -4.00 -7.07 17.13
CA ARG A 375 -3.77 -8.01 18.24
C ARG A 375 -3.64 -9.45 17.76
N MET A 376 -4.51 -9.90 16.85
CA MET A 376 -4.48 -11.25 16.28
C MET A 376 -3.16 -11.51 15.55
N THR A 377 -2.62 -10.49 14.86
CA THR A 377 -1.26 -10.56 14.31
C THR A 377 -0.22 -10.78 15.41
N LEU A 378 -0.26 -10.02 16.51
CA LEU A 378 0.72 -10.18 17.58
C LEU A 378 0.62 -11.55 18.27
N GLN A 379 -0.59 -12.10 18.41
CA GLN A 379 -0.81 -13.48 18.84
C GLN A 379 -0.22 -14.49 17.85
N TRP A 380 -0.38 -14.25 16.55
CA TRP A 380 0.24 -15.05 15.49
C TRP A 380 1.78 -14.98 15.59
N VAL A 381 2.35 -13.79 15.76
CA VAL A 381 3.81 -13.60 15.94
C VAL A 381 4.30 -14.40 17.15
N LYS A 382 3.63 -14.29 18.30
CA LYS A 382 3.98 -15.07 19.50
C LYS A 382 4.03 -16.57 19.25
N ARG A 383 3.12 -17.07 18.42
CA ARG A 383 2.97 -18.50 18.17
C ARG A 383 3.93 -19.03 17.09
N TYR A 384 4.18 -18.26 16.04
CA TYR A 384 4.77 -18.78 14.80
C TYR A 384 6.12 -18.17 14.42
N ILE A 385 6.48 -16.98 14.93
CA ILE A 385 7.63 -16.24 14.39
C ILE A 385 8.98 -16.97 14.57
N ARG A 386 9.08 -17.89 15.53
CA ARG A 386 10.27 -18.75 15.72
C ARG A 386 10.61 -19.58 14.48
N ILE A 387 9.60 -19.99 13.71
CA ILE A 387 9.80 -20.76 12.47
C ILE A 387 10.55 -19.92 11.43
N PHE A 388 10.39 -18.60 11.50
CA PHE A 388 11.05 -17.63 10.64
C PHE A 388 12.32 -17.05 11.30
N GLY A 389 12.86 -17.68 12.35
CA GLY A 389 14.09 -17.23 13.02
C GLY A 389 13.93 -16.05 13.99
N GLY A 390 12.70 -15.59 14.25
CA GLY A 390 12.42 -14.51 15.20
C GLY A 390 12.21 -14.98 16.64
N ASP A 391 12.55 -14.14 17.61
CA ASP A 391 12.31 -14.34 19.03
C ASP A 391 10.98 -13.68 19.45
N PRO A 392 9.92 -14.46 19.77
CA PRO A 392 8.62 -13.93 20.16
C PRO A 392 8.66 -13.19 21.51
N THR A 393 9.75 -13.22 22.26
CA THR A 393 9.91 -12.47 23.52
C THR A 393 10.49 -11.07 23.29
N ARG A 394 11.10 -10.82 22.13
CA ARG A 394 11.72 -9.55 21.72
C ARG A 394 10.97 -8.92 20.55
N VAL A 395 9.71 -8.55 20.80
CA VAL A 395 8.84 -7.94 19.78
C VAL A 395 8.77 -6.43 20.00
N THR A 396 9.10 -5.68 18.95
CA THR A 396 8.92 -4.23 18.83
C THR A 396 7.77 -3.96 17.88
N ILE A 397 6.68 -3.37 18.37
CA ILE A 397 5.60 -2.87 17.52
C ILE A 397 5.92 -1.45 17.06
N ALA A 398 5.53 -1.11 15.86
CA ALA A 398 5.78 0.20 15.29
C ALA A 398 4.64 0.64 14.38
N GLY A 399 4.54 1.94 14.14
CA GLY A 399 3.66 2.46 13.11
C GLY A 399 3.92 3.93 12.81
N GLN A 400 3.27 4.42 11.76
CA GLN A 400 3.23 5.83 11.38
C GLN A 400 1.78 6.34 11.39
N SER A 401 1.54 7.59 11.81
CA SER A 401 0.19 8.19 11.82
C SER A 401 -0.82 7.33 12.58
N ALA A 402 -1.89 6.84 11.94
CA ALA A 402 -2.86 5.90 12.53
C ALA A 402 -2.23 4.59 13.04
N GLY A 403 -1.15 4.11 12.42
CA GLY A 403 -0.36 2.99 12.93
C GLY A 403 0.36 3.33 14.24
N ALA A 404 0.88 4.55 14.37
CA ALA A 404 1.47 5.03 15.62
C ALA A 404 0.40 5.31 16.69
N GLY A 405 -0.80 5.77 16.30
CA GLY A 405 -1.97 5.82 17.17
C GLY A 405 -2.38 4.42 17.65
N SER A 406 -2.29 3.42 16.78
CA SER A 406 -2.49 2.02 17.16
C SER A 406 -1.48 1.55 18.21
N VAL A 407 -0.19 1.89 18.07
CA VAL A 407 0.84 1.62 19.10
C VAL A 407 0.45 2.24 20.44
N MET A 408 -0.07 3.47 20.44
CA MET A 408 -0.58 4.14 21.65
C MET A 408 -1.80 3.41 22.26
N HIS A 409 -2.73 2.90 21.46
CA HIS A 409 -3.84 2.09 21.95
C HIS A 409 -3.35 0.75 22.52
N HIS A 410 -2.42 0.06 21.87
CA HIS A 410 -1.81 -1.17 22.41
C HIS A 410 -1.03 -0.91 23.71
N ALA A 411 -0.38 0.25 23.84
CA ALA A 411 0.29 0.66 25.07
C ALA A 411 -0.68 0.77 26.25
N SER A 412 -1.88 1.31 26.02
CA SER A 412 -2.90 1.49 27.08
C SER A 412 -3.96 0.39 27.12
N ALA A 413 -3.89 -0.60 26.23
CA ALA A 413 -4.86 -1.68 26.11
C ALA A 413 -5.12 -2.38 27.44
N PHE A 414 -6.40 -2.62 27.75
CA PHE A 414 -6.86 -3.19 29.02
C PHE A 414 -6.35 -2.42 30.26
N GLY A 415 -6.15 -1.10 30.12
CA GLY A 415 -5.60 -0.24 31.19
C GLY A 415 -4.13 -0.52 31.49
N GLY A 416 -3.37 -0.94 30.49
CA GLY A 416 -1.96 -1.33 30.61
C GLY A 416 -1.72 -2.60 31.42
N LYS A 417 -2.69 -3.52 31.37
CA LYS A 417 -2.65 -4.82 32.05
C LYS A 417 -2.99 -5.93 31.07
N ASP A 418 -2.44 -5.87 29.86
CA ASP A 418 -2.66 -6.90 28.86
C ASP A 418 -2.12 -8.25 29.37
N PRO A 419 -2.99 -9.25 29.60
CA PRO A 419 -2.57 -10.53 30.18
C PRO A 419 -1.65 -11.32 29.25
N GLU A 420 -1.67 -11.04 27.95
CA GLU A 420 -0.98 -11.83 26.93
C GLU A 420 0.48 -11.40 26.71
N ASN A 421 0.87 -10.20 27.17
CA ASN A 421 2.24 -9.67 27.04
C ASN A 421 2.80 -9.83 25.61
N LEU A 422 2.03 -9.35 24.64
CA LEU A 422 2.24 -9.60 23.21
C LEU A 422 3.49 -8.90 22.62
N TRP A 423 4.03 -7.89 23.29
CA TRP A 423 5.17 -7.11 22.80
C TRP A 423 5.95 -6.44 23.93
N SER A 424 7.15 -5.95 23.62
CA SER A 424 8.12 -5.42 24.59
C SER A 424 8.46 -3.95 24.35
N ASN A 425 8.61 -3.50 23.10
CA ASN A 425 8.97 -2.11 22.77
C ASN A 425 8.00 -1.52 21.74
N GLY A 426 7.85 -0.20 21.72
CA GLY A 426 7.01 0.54 20.78
C GLY A 426 7.76 1.64 20.02
N ILE A 427 7.51 1.79 18.72
CA ILE A 427 7.91 2.96 17.94
C ILE A 427 6.66 3.68 17.41
N ALA A 428 6.46 4.94 17.80
CA ALA A 428 5.30 5.74 17.40
C ALA A 428 5.75 6.96 16.58
N ALA A 429 5.78 6.83 15.26
CA ALA A 429 6.09 7.93 14.36
C ALA A 429 4.82 8.74 14.06
N SER A 430 4.75 9.98 14.54
CA SER A 430 3.58 10.85 14.42
C SER A 430 2.29 10.19 14.91
N PRO A 431 2.17 9.81 16.21
CA PRO A 431 0.97 9.12 16.72
C PRO A 431 -0.30 9.93 16.48
N PHE A 432 -1.19 9.42 15.63
CA PHE A 432 -2.45 10.05 15.27
C PHE A 432 -3.54 9.76 16.31
N LEU A 433 -3.94 10.80 17.06
CA LEU A 433 -5.04 10.78 18.01
C LEU A 433 -6.22 11.61 17.49
N PRO A 434 -7.18 11.01 16.78
CA PRO A 434 -8.44 11.68 16.51
C PRO A 434 -9.30 11.72 17.78
N GLN A 435 -10.44 12.42 17.74
CA GLN A 435 -11.38 12.43 18.87
C GLN A 435 -11.86 11.02 19.23
N GLU A 436 -11.72 10.63 20.50
CA GLU A 436 -12.08 9.32 21.04
C GLU A 436 -13.44 9.40 21.76
N PHE A 437 -14.49 9.16 20.98
CA PHE A 437 -15.85 9.05 21.50
C PHE A 437 -16.06 7.71 22.21
N HIS A 438 -16.99 7.69 23.17
CA HIS A 438 -17.49 6.43 23.72
C HIS A 438 -18.43 5.77 22.69
N TYR A 439 -18.45 4.45 22.61
CA TYR A 439 -19.31 3.74 21.63
C TYR A 439 -20.83 3.99 21.82
N LEU A 440 -21.23 4.50 22.99
CA LEU A 440 -22.60 4.93 23.33
C LEU A 440 -22.89 6.41 23.03
N ASP A 441 -21.89 7.20 22.64
CA ASP A 441 -22.10 8.61 22.33
C ASP A 441 -23.01 8.76 21.10
N ASP A 442 -23.85 9.80 21.10
CA ASP A 442 -24.83 10.02 20.04
C ASP A 442 -24.17 10.24 18.67
N GLU A 443 -22.98 10.84 18.62
CA GLU A 443 -22.21 11.03 17.40
C GLU A 443 -21.82 9.68 16.75
N VAL A 444 -21.43 8.69 17.57
CA VAL A 444 -21.08 7.33 17.10
C VAL A 444 -22.33 6.62 16.60
N ARG A 445 -23.42 6.70 17.36
CA ARG A 445 -24.72 6.13 16.97
C ARG A 445 -25.25 6.74 15.67
N ALA A 446 -25.10 8.05 15.48
CA ALA A 446 -25.53 8.74 14.27
C ALA A 446 -24.76 8.26 13.03
N HIS A 447 -23.44 8.06 13.13
CA HIS A 447 -22.66 7.49 12.03
C HIS A 447 -23.07 6.05 11.70
N TYR A 448 -23.35 5.21 12.71
CA TYR A 448 -23.84 3.84 12.49
C TYR A 448 -25.15 3.83 11.71
N LEU A 449 -26.13 4.64 12.12
CA LEU A 449 -27.44 4.72 11.46
C LEU A 449 -27.32 5.31 10.04
N ALA A 450 -26.53 6.37 9.86
CA ALA A 450 -26.30 6.94 8.53
C ALA A 450 -25.62 5.96 7.57
N PHE A 451 -24.65 5.18 8.07
CA PHE A 451 -24.04 4.11 7.29
C PHE A 451 -25.04 3.01 6.93
N ALA A 452 -25.88 2.59 7.89
CA ALA A 452 -26.95 1.63 7.65
C ALA A 452 -27.95 2.11 6.59
N ASP A 453 -28.39 3.37 6.68
CA ASP A 453 -29.29 3.99 5.69
C ASP A 453 -28.68 3.96 4.29
N LYS A 454 -27.42 4.39 4.17
CA LYS A 454 -26.68 4.43 2.89
C LYS A 454 -26.41 3.03 2.31
N ALA A 455 -26.22 2.04 3.16
CA ALA A 455 -26.08 0.64 2.76
C ALA A 455 -27.42 -0.04 2.43
N GLY A 456 -28.56 0.69 2.49
CA GLY A 456 -29.89 0.13 2.23
C GLY A 456 -30.49 -0.66 3.40
N CYS A 457 -29.88 -0.59 4.58
CA CYS A 457 -30.27 -1.32 5.80
C CYS A 457 -31.03 -0.48 6.83
N GLY A 458 -31.22 0.81 6.60
CA GLY A 458 -31.85 1.75 7.53
C GLY A 458 -33.24 1.37 8.04
N ALA A 459 -34.06 0.81 7.16
CA ALA A 459 -35.44 0.37 7.47
C ALA A 459 -35.53 -1.11 7.87
N ALA A 460 -34.40 -1.81 8.02
CA ALA A 460 -34.40 -3.23 8.36
C ALA A 460 -34.83 -3.45 9.82
N ASN A 461 -35.63 -4.49 10.07
CA ASN A 461 -36.00 -4.90 11.44
C ASN A 461 -34.77 -5.31 12.28
N ARG A 462 -33.70 -5.76 11.62
CA ARG A 462 -32.40 -6.10 12.22
C ARG A 462 -31.29 -5.49 11.38
N ILE A 463 -30.84 -4.30 11.76
CA ILE A 463 -29.89 -3.50 10.97
C ILE A 463 -28.56 -4.23 10.87
N PHE A 464 -28.03 -4.77 11.98
CA PHE A 464 -26.75 -5.48 11.98
C PHE A 464 -26.76 -6.70 11.05
N GLU A 465 -27.82 -7.52 11.11
CA GLU A 465 -27.97 -8.68 10.24
C GLU A 465 -28.08 -8.28 8.76
N CYS A 466 -28.78 -7.18 8.45
CA CYS A 466 -28.82 -6.64 7.10
C CYS A 466 -27.42 -6.23 6.62
N LEU A 467 -26.65 -5.50 7.43
CA LEU A 467 -25.29 -5.08 7.11
C LEU A 467 -24.34 -6.27 6.91
N GLN A 468 -24.49 -7.34 7.70
CA GLN A 468 -23.71 -8.57 7.52
C GLN A 468 -24.01 -9.30 6.19
N ASN A 469 -25.21 -9.14 5.66
CA ASN A 469 -25.65 -9.79 4.40
C ASN A 469 -25.58 -8.86 3.18
N ALA A 470 -25.31 -7.57 3.37
CA ALA A 470 -25.17 -6.59 2.30
C ALA A 470 -24.01 -6.95 1.36
N LYS A 471 -24.08 -6.49 0.10
CA LYS A 471 -22.98 -6.66 -0.84
C LYS A 471 -21.80 -5.79 -0.42
N THR A 472 -20.59 -6.29 -0.66
CA THR A 472 -19.36 -5.57 -0.32
C THR A 472 -19.30 -4.19 -0.99
N GLU A 473 -19.75 -4.11 -2.24
CA GLU A 473 -19.77 -2.87 -3.02
C GLU A 473 -20.73 -1.82 -2.43
N ASP A 474 -21.89 -2.24 -1.93
CA ASP A 474 -22.87 -1.35 -1.28
C ASP A 474 -22.28 -0.77 0.02
N LEU A 475 -21.57 -1.59 0.79
CA LEU A 475 -20.90 -1.17 2.02
C LEU A 475 -19.72 -0.22 1.73
N ILE A 476 -18.91 -0.50 0.71
CA ILE A 476 -17.84 0.39 0.26
C ILE A 476 -18.42 1.74 -0.18
N SER A 477 -19.51 1.72 -0.96
CA SER A 477 -20.18 2.94 -1.41
C SER A 477 -20.70 3.76 -0.21
N ALA A 478 -21.42 3.14 0.72
CA ALA A 478 -21.91 3.78 1.93
C ALA A 478 -20.79 4.36 2.80
N ASN A 479 -19.68 3.62 2.92
CA ASN A 479 -18.49 4.02 3.65
C ASN A 479 -17.87 5.31 3.04
N ASN A 480 -17.72 5.33 1.72
CA ASN A 480 -17.14 6.45 0.97
C ASN A 480 -18.06 7.68 0.99
N GLU A 481 -19.37 7.49 0.83
CA GLU A 481 -20.33 8.59 0.89
C GLU A 481 -20.36 9.26 2.26
N LEU A 482 -20.31 8.48 3.34
CA LEU A 482 -20.30 9.06 4.68
C LEU A 482 -19.00 9.84 4.92
N ALA A 483 -17.86 9.32 4.46
CA ALA A 483 -16.58 10.01 4.57
C ALA A 483 -16.55 11.35 3.81
N LYS A 484 -17.21 11.44 2.65
CA LYS A 484 -17.36 12.71 1.90
C LYS A 484 -18.09 13.81 2.69
N SER A 485 -18.90 13.44 3.69
CA SER A 485 -19.62 14.40 4.53
C SER A 485 -18.82 14.88 5.75
N ALA A 486 -17.66 14.27 6.04
CA ALA A 486 -16.81 14.69 7.14
C ALA A 486 -16.14 16.04 6.87
N LEU A 487 -15.90 16.80 7.94
CA LEU A 487 -15.11 18.03 7.86
C LEU A 487 -13.65 17.71 7.51
N TRP A 488 -12.97 18.65 6.86
CA TRP A 488 -11.61 18.41 6.37
C TRP A 488 -10.64 18.09 7.50
N GLY A 489 -9.95 16.94 7.45
CA GLY A 489 -9.03 16.52 8.51
C GLY A 489 -9.70 15.75 9.66
N LEU A 490 -11.04 15.69 9.71
CA LEU A 490 -11.75 14.78 10.63
C LEU A 490 -12.06 13.45 9.96
N TYR A 491 -12.00 12.38 10.75
CA TYR A 491 -12.23 11.02 10.29
C TYR A 491 -13.51 10.47 10.90
N THR A 492 -14.39 9.92 10.05
CA THR A 492 -15.67 9.34 10.49
C THR A 492 -15.41 8.09 11.33
N TRP A 493 -14.64 7.16 10.75
CA TRP A 493 -14.31 5.86 11.32
C TRP A 493 -12.95 5.93 12.00
N LYS A 494 -12.93 5.59 13.29
CA LYS A 494 -11.77 5.69 14.17
C LYS A 494 -12.00 4.85 15.42
N PRO A 495 -10.94 4.53 16.20
CA PRO A 495 -11.10 3.85 17.48
C PRO A 495 -12.09 4.56 18.40
N VAL A 496 -12.87 3.78 19.15
CA VAL A 496 -13.80 4.25 20.18
C VAL A 496 -13.42 3.68 21.54
N VAL A 497 -13.75 4.40 22.63
CA VAL A 497 -13.73 3.80 23.97
C VAL A 497 -14.81 2.72 24.00
N ASP A 498 -14.42 1.46 24.25
CA ASP A 498 -15.24 0.26 24.09
C ASP A 498 -15.46 -0.51 25.40
N ASP A 499 -15.02 0.06 26.53
CA ASP A 499 -15.05 -0.53 27.88
C ASP A 499 -14.33 -1.88 28.00
N SER A 500 -13.49 -2.24 27.02
CA SER A 500 -12.74 -3.50 27.02
C SER A 500 -11.28 -3.30 26.60
N LEU A 501 -10.99 -3.25 25.30
CA LEU A 501 -9.66 -2.98 24.79
C LEU A 501 -9.23 -1.55 25.15
N ILE A 502 -10.11 -0.57 24.90
CA ILE A 502 -9.93 0.84 25.22
C ILE A 502 -10.89 1.21 26.35
N LEU A 503 -10.36 1.26 27.58
CA LEU A 503 -11.14 1.53 28.80
C LEU A 503 -11.41 3.02 29.06
N SER A 504 -10.64 3.90 28.44
CA SER A 504 -10.80 5.35 28.55
C SER A 504 -10.02 6.04 27.45
N ARG A 505 -10.35 7.32 27.18
CA ARG A 505 -9.59 8.16 26.26
C ARG A 505 -8.10 8.20 26.61
N SER A 506 -7.27 8.32 25.59
CA SER A 506 -5.82 8.24 25.62
C SER A 506 -5.21 9.28 26.55
N SER A 507 -5.74 10.52 26.57
CA SER A 507 -5.29 11.56 27.51
C SER A 507 -5.34 11.11 28.99
N LYS A 508 -6.35 10.30 29.36
CA LYS A 508 -6.52 9.71 30.69
C LYS A 508 -5.75 8.40 30.82
N ALA A 509 -5.86 7.50 29.84
CA ALA A 509 -5.25 6.18 29.86
C ALA A 509 -3.71 6.26 30.02
N LEU A 510 -3.07 7.22 29.34
CA LEU A 510 -1.62 7.47 29.43
C LEU A 510 -1.15 8.06 30.78
N ARG A 511 -2.04 8.29 31.75
CA ARG A 511 -1.65 8.55 33.16
C ARG A 511 -1.53 7.26 33.97
N GLY A 512 -2.14 6.17 33.50
CA GLY A 512 -2.15 4.87 34.14
C GLY A 512 -0.91 4.04 33.87
N LYS A 513 -1.05 2.73 34.07
CA LYS A 513 -0.06 1.73 33.65
C LYS A 513 -0.10 1.57 32.14
N LEU A 514 1.02 1.17 31.55
CA LEU A 514 1.11 0.80 30.14
C LEU A 514 1.72 -0.60 29.97
N ASN A 515 1.34 -1.24 28.87
CA ASN A 515 1.99 -2.43 28.34
C ASN A 515 3.35 -2.05 27.71
N GLY A 516 4.24 -3.02 27.54
CA GLY A 516 5.58 -2.77 27.01
C GLY A 516 6.49 -2.02 27.99
N LYS A 517 7.79 -1.99 27.66
CA LYS A 517 8.86 -1.48 28.53
C LYS A 517 9.49 -0.21 28.00
N ARG A 518 9.49 0.00 26.69
CA ARG A 518 10.22 1.11 26.06
C ARG A 518 9.46 1.70 24.89
N LEU A 519 9.68 2.99 24.67
CA LEU A 519 9.08 3.73 23.58
C LEU A 519 10.09 4.66 22.91
N LEU A 520 10.10 4.65 21.58
CA LEU A 520 10.61 5.73 20.74
C LEU A 520 9.43 6.45 20.08
N ALA A 521 9.28 7.76 20.24
CA ALA A 521 8.23 8.52 19.56
C ALA A 521 8.81 9.66 18.70
N GLY A 522 8.21 9.89 17.54
CA GLY A 522 8.65 10.90 16.59
C GLY A 522 7.52 11.80 16.13
N ASN A 523 7.85 12.95 15.55
CA ASN A 523 6.92 13.80 14.82
C ASN A 523 7.63 14.56 13.70
N SER A 524 6.91 14.94 12.65
CA SER A 524 7.36 15.99 11.73
C SER A 524 7.18 17.39 12.37
N ALA A 525 7.86 18.42 11.88
CA ALA A 525 7.81 19.77 12.44
C ALA A 525 6.54 20.56 12.05
N GLU A 526 5.86 20.16 10.96
CA GLU A 526 4.64 20.80 10.44
C GLU A 526 3.47 19.81 10.24
N GLU A 527 3.13 19.04 11.28
CA GLU A 527 2.11 17.99 11.23
C GLU A 527 0.73 18.49 10.75
N GLY A 528 0.31 19.66 11.21
CA GLY A 528 -1.10 20.06 11.11
C GLY A 528 -1.52 20.69 9.77
N TRP A 529 -0.59 21.11 8.92
CA TRP A 529 -0.90 21.83 7.68
C TRP A 529 -1.86 21.05 6.77
N THR A 530 -1.62 19.76 6.59
CA THR A 530 -2.43 18.91 5.70
C THR A 530 -3.84 18.63 6.22
N PHE A 531 -4.15 18.99 7.47
CA PHE A 531 -5.40 18.62 8.15
C PHE A 531 -6.27 19.80 8.56
N THR A 532 -5.85 21.02 8.24
CA THR A 532 -6.60 22.24 8.57
C THR A 532 -7.07 22.95 7.31
N PRO A 533 -8.23 23.62 7.34
CA PRO A 533 -8.61 24.54 6.27
C PRO A 533 -7.56 25.64 6.08
N GLN A 534 -7.14 25.86 4.83
CA GLN A 534 -6.10 26.84 4.48
C GLN A 534 -6.68 28.23 4.18
N ASN A 535 -7.60 28.70 5.03
CA ASN A 535 -8.25 30.01 4.90
C ASN A 535 -8.52 30.71 6.24
N ILE A 536 -7.82 30.31 7.32
CA ILE A 536 -8.05 30.79 8.69
C ILE A 536 -7.11 31.98 8.96
N THR A 537 -7.45 33.17 8.46
CA THR A 537 -6.55 34.34 8.48
C THR A 537 -6.79 35.33 9.62
N THR A 538 -7.86 35.17 10.40
CA THR A 538 -8.22 36.07 11.52
C THR A 538 -8.58 35.29 12.78
N LYS A 539 -8.56 35.97 13.92
CA LYS A 539 -9.02 35.44 15.21
C LYS A 539 -10.46 34.95 15.15
N ALA A 540 -11.33 35.67 14.45
CA ALA A 540 -12.73 35.29 14.29
C ALA A 540 -12.88 33.95 13.55
N LEU A 541 -12.12 33.77 12.46
CA LEU A 541 -12.10 32.51 11.71
C LEU A 541 -11.49 31.36 12.54
N PHE A 542 -10.48 31.65 13.37
CA PHE A 542 -9.93 30.64 14.27
C PHE A 542 -10.95 30.21 15.34
N ILE A 543 -11.74 31.14 15.89
CA ILE A 543 -12.84 30.81 16.81
C ILE A 543 -13.91 29.97 16.11
N GLU A 544 -14.29 30.32 14.88
CA GLU A 544 -15.23 29.54 14.08
C GLU A 544 -14.71 28.11 13.86
N TYR A 545 -13.43 27.98 13.49
CA TYR A 545 -12.75 26.70 13.35
C TYR A 545 -12.84 25.87 14.64
N LEU A 546 -12.46 26.44 15.80
CA LEU A 546 -12.53 25.74 17.09
C LEU A 546 -13.95 25.25 17.40
N ARG A 547 -14.97 26.09 17.21
CA ARG A 547 -16.38 25.74 17.47
C ARG A 547 -16.89 24.66 16.53
N ARG A 548 -16.46 24.68 15.26
CA ARG A 548 -16.92 23.76 14.23
C ARG A 548 -16.26 22.40 14.32
N TYR A 549 -14.96 22.35 14.64
CA TYR A 549 -14.17 21.12 14.71
C TYR A 549 -14.20 20.46 16.09
N PHE A 550 -14.41 21.25 17.15
CA PHE A 550 -14.51 20.77 18.52
C PHE A 550 -15.81 21.29 19.16
N PRO A 551 -16.97 20.73 18.76
CA PRO A 551 -18.27 21.28 19.15
C PRO A 551 -18.59 21.19 20.65
N ARG A 552 -17.82 20.39 21.41
CA ARG A 552 -17.95 20.28 22.88
C ARG A 552 -17.13 21.33 23.65
N LEU A 553 -16.45 22.26 22.97
CA LEU A 553 -15.77 23.38 23.62
C LEU A 553 -16.77 24.42 24.16
N THR A 554 -16.61 24.77 25.44
CA THR A 554 -17.34 25.88 26.07
C THR A 554 -16.67 27.22 25.79
N ASP A 555 -17.39 28.32 25.99
CA ASP A 555 -16.89 29.69 25.80
C ASP A 555 -15.63 29.97 26.64
N ASP A 556 -15.61 29.52 27.90
CA ASP A 556 -14.46 29.67 28.80
C ASP A 556 -13.25 28.89 28.31
N VAL A 557 -13.47 27.68 27.79
CA VAL A 557 -12.38 26.87 27.21
C VAL A 557 -11.83 27.53 25.96
N VAL A 558 -12.69 28.03 25.05
CA VAL A 558 -12.25 28.79 23.88
C VAL A 558 -11.44 30.01 24.32
N ALA A 559 -11.88 30.76 25.33
CA ALA A 559 -11.14 31.89 25.85
C ALA A 559 -9.75 31.49 26.38
N SER A 560 -9.64 30.35 27.08
CA SER A 560 -8.34 29.84 27.56
C SER A 560 -7.41 29.43 26.40
N ILE A 561 -7.94 28.82 25.33
CA ILE A 561 -7.18 28.48 24.13
C ILE A 561 -6.64 29.77 23.49
N LEU A 562 -7.48 30.82 23.37
CA LEU A 562 -7.05 32.10 22.79
C LEU A 562 -5.99 32.83 23.63
N GLN A 563 -5.88 32.56 24.93
CA GLN A 563 -4.81 33.09 25.77
C GLN A 563 -3.47 32.41 25.47
N VAL A 564 -3.49 31.09 25.27
CA VAL A 564 -2.28 30.29 24.98
C VAL A 564 -1.83 30.47 23.53
N TYR A 565 -2.76 30.50 22.58
CA TYR A 565 -2.51 30.66 21.14
C TYR A 565 -2.79 32.09 20.69
N ASN A 566 -2.28 33.07 21.45
CA ASN A 566 -2.49 34.47 21.15
C ASN A 566 -1.58 34.93 19.99
N THR A 567 -2.17 35.52 18.96
CA THR A 567 -1.45 36.08 17.82
C THR A 567 -2.22 37.31 17.30
N PRO A 568 -1.54 38.35 16.77
CA PRO A 568 -2.23 39.48 16.15
C PRO A 568 -2.95 39.06 14.86
N ASP A 569 -4.05 39.76 14.55
CA ASP A 569 -4.77 39.63 13.28
C ASP A 569 -3.91 40.15 12.13
N VAL A 570 -3.09 39.26 11.57
CA VAL A 570 -2.25 39.56 10.42
C VAL A 570 -2.51 38.49 9.36
N PRO A 571 -2.97 38.87 8.15
CA PRO A 571 -3.27 37.92 7.09
C PRO A 571 -2.06 37.06 6.70
N ASP A 572 -2.30 35.83 6.28
CA ASP A 572 -1.29 34.92 5.69
C ASP A 572 -1.21 35.20 4.18
N GLU A 573 -0.68 36.36 3.82
CA GLU A 573 -0.48 36.76 2.43
C GLU A 573 0.67 35.96 1.79
N PRO A 574 0.61 35.64 0.47
CA PRO A 574 1.66 34.91 -0.23
C PRO A 574 3.07 35.51 -0.11
N ASP A 575 3.16 36.85 -0.08
CA ASP A 575 4.43 37.59 -0.01
C ASP A 575 4.97 37.76 1.42
N ARG A 576 4.21 37.29 2.42
CA ARG A 576 4.64 37.40 3.81
C ARG A 576 5.87 36.54 4.05
N ALA A 577 6.87 37.13 4.71
CA ALA A 577 8.05 36.39 5.11
C ALA A 577 7.66 35.18 5.99
N ARG A 578 7.98 33.98 5.52
CA ARG A 578 7.84 32.71 6.24
C ARG A 578 9.23 32.29 6.70
N PHE A 579 9.34 31.87 7.95
CA PHE A 579 10.61 31.45 8.53
C PHE A 579 10.42 30.09 9.15
N TRP A 580 11.38 29.20 8.91
CA TRP A 580 11.49 27.99 9.71
C TRP A 580 11.77 28.38 11.16
N THR A 581 11.12 27.68 12.06
CA THR A 581 11.31 27.85 13.49
C THR A 581 12.77 27.59 13.88
N ALA A 582 13.34 28.48 14.70
CA ALA A 582 14.61 28.22 15.37
C ALA A 582 14.44 27.34 16.63
N GLY A 583 13.20 26.92 16.92
CA GLY A 583 12.79 26.09 18.05
C GLY A 583 12.78 26.82 19.39
N THR A 584 13.87 27.51 19.74
CA THR A 584 14.10 28.11 21.08
C THR A 584 14.01 29.63 21.12
N SER A 585 13.99 30.28 19.97
CA SER A 585 13.86 31.74 19.83
C SER A 585 12.77 32.09 18.82
N GLY A 586 12.15 33.26 19.00
CA GLY A 586 11.09 33.73 18.12
C GLY A 586 11.62 34.21 16.77
N PRO A 587 10.82 34.10 15.68
CA PRO A 587 9.48 33.53 15.62
C PRO A 587 9.44 31.99 15.77
N THR A 588 8.35 31.47 16.36
CA THR A 588 8.20 30.03 16.72
C THR A 588 7.00 29.41 15.99
N ALA A 589 6.94 28.07 15.91
CA ALA A 589 5.85 27.34 15.24
C ALA A 589 4.43 27.64 15.75
N VAL A 590 4.27 28.34 16.89
CA VAL A 590 2.96 28.80 17.39
C VAL A 590 2.22 29.65 16.37
N ASN A 591 2.90 30.61 15.73
CA ASN A 591 2.26 31.58 14.85
C ASN A 591 3.03 31.85 13.56
N GLN A 592 4.17 31.21 13.35
CA GLN A 592 4.93 31.31 12.12
C GLN A 592 5.78 30.06 11.87
N SER A 593 5.73 29.55 10.65
CA SER A 593 6.62 28.50 10.17
C SER A 593 7.05 28.74 8.72
N GLY A 594 7.72 27.75 8.13
CA GLY A 594 8.04 27.74 6.69
C GLY A 594 6.81 27.54 5.80
N ILE A 595 5.66 27.16 6.37
CA ILE A 595 4.43 26.86 5.63
C ILE A 595 3.42 28.01 5.73
N ALA A 596 3.14 28.50 6.94
CA ALA A 596 2.10 29.50 7.17
C ALA A 596 2.51 30.53 8.24
N ALA A 597 1.74 31.61 8.35
CA ALA A 597 1.92 32.63 9.37
C ALA A 597 0.59 33.11 9.96
N GLY A 598 0.65 33.81 11.09
CA GLY A 598 -0.52 34.39 11.75
C GLY A 598 -1.51 33.34 12.24
N HIS A 599 -2.81 33.58 12.02
CA HIS A 599 -3.87 32.67 12.47
C HIS A 599 -3.90 31.34 11.72
N GLN A 600 -3.39 31.28 10.48
CA GLN A 600 -3.34 30.04 9.74
C GLN A 600 -2.34 29.08 10.38
N GLN A 601 -1.16 29.58 10.74
CA GLN A 601 -0.19 28.77 11.47
C GLN A 601 -0.67 28.42 12.88
N VAL A 602 -1.38 29.31 13.56
CA VAL A 602 -2.02 28.96 14.85
C VAL A 602 -2.97 27.80 14.69
N ALA A 603 -3.79 27.78 13.63
CA ALA A 603 -4.71 26.67 13.37
C ALA A 603 -3.95 25.37 13.06
N ASN A 604 -2.95 25.42 12.16
CA ASN A 604 -2.08 24.29 11.82
C ASN A 604 -1.42 23.73 13.09
N ASN A 605 -0.80 24.59 13.89
CA ASN A 605 -0.09 24.18 15.09
C ASN A 605 -1.05 23.66 16.17
N PHE A 606 -2.22 24.29 16.38
CA PHE A 606 -3.24 23.80 17.31
C PHE A 606 -3.71 22.39 16.94
N TYR A 607 -4.07 22.15 15.67
CA TYR A 607 -4.49 20.83 15.22
C TYR A 607 -3.37 19.81 15.39
N GLY A 608 -2.15 20.14 14.96
CA GLY A 608 -1.01 19.24 15.09
C GLY A 608 -0.68 18.92 16.55
N GLU A 609 -0.87 19.86 17.47
CA GLU A 609 -0.61 19.65 18.90
C GLU A 609 -1.66 18.73 19.51
N VAL A 610 -2.93 18.98 19.24
CA VAL A 610 -4.03 18.13 19.70
C VAL A 610 -3.90 16.70 19.16
N THR A 611 -3.49 16.55 17.90
CA THR A 611 -3.66 15.29 17.15
C THR A 611 -2.37 14.46 17.02
N PHE A 612 -1.18 15.07 17.09
CA PHE A 612 0.10 14.38 16.83
C PHE A 612 1.20 14.64 17.87
N TRP A 613 1.54 15.92 18.13
CA TRP A 613 2.65 16.22 19.04
C TRP A 613 2.30 15.92 20.49
N CYS A 614 1.18 16.42 21.02
CA CYS A 614 0.87 16.17 22.43
C CYS A 614 0.61 14.70 22.75
N PRO A 615 -0.01 13.90 21.87
CA PRO A 615 -0.02 12.45 22.02
C PRO A 615 1.38 11.83 22.16
N SER A 616 2.37 12.24 21.35
CA SER A 616 3.74 11.74 21.47
C SER A 616 4.41 12.17 22.78
N TYR A 617 4.14 13.40 23.23
CA TYR A 617 4.62 13.91 24.53
C TYR A 617 3.99 13.14 25.68
N TRP A 618 2.68 12.92 25.67
CA TRP A 618 1.99 12.18 26.74
C TRP A 618 2.40 10.72 26.79
N LEU A 619 2.66 10.10 25.63
CA LEU A 619 3.10 8.72 25.52
C LEU A 619 4.54 8.57 26.05
N THR A 620 5.47 9.43 25.60
CA THR A 620 6.86 9.43 26.12
C THR A 620 6.89 9.77 27.61
N ASP A 621 6.11 10.75 28.07
CA ASP A 621 5.93 11.08 29.49
C ASP A 621 5.43 9.90 30.31
N ALA A 622 4.60 9.04 29.72
CA ALA A 622 4.11 7.85 30.38
C ALA A 622 5.17 6.76 30.48
N TYR A 623 5.91 6.48 29.40
CA TYR A 623 6.98 5.49 29.44
C TYR A 623 8.17 5.90 30.30
N GLN A 624 8.55 7.17 30.36
CA GLN A 624 9.64 7.58 31.26
C GLN A 624 9.34 7.29 32.75
N ARG A 625 8.06 7.17 33.15
CA ARG A 625 7.67 6.83 34.53
C ARG A 625 7.80 5.34 34.86
N GLN A 626 7.72 4.46 33.86
CA GLN A 626 7.65 3.01 34.08
C GLN A 626 8.69 2.20 33.30
N GLY A 627 9.49 2.85 32.48
CA GLY A 627 10.40 2.24 31.51
C GLY A 627 11.32 3.27 30.88
N GLU A 628 11.64 3.09 29.60
CA GLU A 628 12.50 4.02 28.86
C GLU A 628 11.73 4.73 27.76
N ALA A 629 12.00 6.02 27.58
CA ALA A 629 11.38 6.83 26.54
C ALA A 629 12.47 7.59 25.79
N TYR A 630 12.34 7.64 24.48
CA TYR A 630 13.17 8.41 23.56
C TYR A 630 12.23 9.20 22.65
N GLN A 631 12.65 10.38 22.24
CA GLN A 631 11.85 11.22 21.37
C GLN A 631 12.70 11.89 20.29
N TYR A 632 12.11 12.07 19.11
CA TYR A 632 12.70 12.89 18.06
C TYR A 632 11.67 13.80 17.37
N GLN A 633 12.16 14.84 16.72
CA GLN A 633 11.45 15.65 15.74
C GLN A 633 12.21 15.60 14.42
N TYR A 634 11.54 15.22 13.34
CA TYR A 634 12.04 15.39 11.98
C TYR A 634 11.70 16.81 11.54
N SER A 635 12.71 17.62 11.24
CA SER A 635 12.58 19.05 10.90
C SER A 635 13.11 19.39 9.51
N VAL A 636 13.49 18.38 8.72
CA VAL A 636 13.91 18.59 7.33
C VAL A 636 12.75 19.18 6.52
N ILE A 637 13.00 20.37 5.99
CA ILE A 637 12.03 21.21 5.31
C ILE A 637 11.53 20.52 4.04
N PRO A 638 10.21 20.46 3.79
CA PRO A 638 9.13 21.23 4.40
C PRO A 638 8.49 20.61 5.64
N SER A 639 8.90 19.40 6.01
CA SER A 639 8.55 18.75 7.28
C SER A 639 7.05 18.60 7.58
N TYR A 640 6.20 18.49 6.56
CA TYR A 640 4.78 18.19 6.78
C TYR A 640 4.56 16.73 7.20
N HIS A 641 3.36 16.41 7.70
CA HIS A 641 3.01 15.05 8.12
C HIS A 641 3.31 13.98 7.07
N GLY A 642 4.18 13.02 7.40
CA GLY A 642 4.56 11.92 6.51
C GLY A 642 5.63 12.27 5.48
N SER A 643 6.23 13.46 5.54
CA SER A 643 7.41 13.82 4.74
C SER A 643 8.68 13.02 5.11
N ASP A 644 8.64 12.27 6.21
CA ASP A 644 9.64 11.28 6.62
C ASP A 644 9.35 9.87 6.07
N ASN A 645 8.15 9.60 5.53
CA ASN A 645 7.82 8.30 4.93
C ASN A 645 8.82 7.83 3.87
N PRO A 646 9.39 8.70 3.00
CA PRO A 646 10.37 8.28 2.00
C PRO A 646 11.69 7.74 2.59
N ILE A 647 11.97 7.99 3.87
CA ILE A 647 13.08 7.35 4.58
C ILE A 647 12.86 5.84 4.69
N TYR A 648 11.60 5.42 4.79
CA TYR A 648 11.21 4.03 4.98
C TYR A 648 10.73 3.34 3.69
N ASP A 649 10.21 4.09 2.72
CA ASP A 649 9.95 3.61 1.35
C ASP A 649 10.47 4.60 0.29
N PRO A 650 11.65 4.35 -0.29
CA PRO A 650 12.22 5.19 -1.33
C PRO A 650 11.36 5.32 -2.59
N ALA A 651 10.39 4.41 -2.82
CA ALA A 651 9.48 4.50 -3.96
C ALA A 651 8.41 5.59 -3.80
N LEU A 652 8.29 6.18 -2.60
CA LEU A 652 7.45 7.36 -2.34
C LEU A 652 8.13 8.66 -2.76
N LEU A 653 9.40 8.63 -3.19
CA LEU A 653 10.07 9.80 -3.75
C LEU A 653 9.65 10.00 -5.20
N GLU A 654 9.17 11.19 -5.51
CA GLU A 654 9.17 11.69 -6.88
C GLU A 654 10.62 11.78 -7.39
N PRO A 655 10.90 11.56 -8.69
CA PRO A 655 12.27 11.60 -9.22
C PRO A 655 13.05 12.90 -8.97
N SER A 656 12.36 14.00 -8.68
CA SER A 656 12.94 15.30 -8.33
C SER A 656 13.15 15.51 -6.82
N GLU A 657 12.61 14.66 -5.96
CA GLU A 657 12.76 14.76 -4.51
C GLU A 657 13.90 13.85 -4.03
N SER A 658 14.72 14.38 -3.13
CA SER A 658 15.76 13.59 -2.46
C SER A 658 15.70 13.83 -0.96
N VAL A 659 15.79 12.76 -0.18
CA VAL A 659 16.04 12.86 1.26
C VAL A 659 17.53 13.03 1.47
N ASN A 660 17.93 13.91 2.39
CA ASN A 660 19.33 14.00 2.79
C ASN A 660 19.83 12.61 3.25
N PRO A 661 20.93 12.09 2.66
CA PRO A 661 21.37 10.71 2.89
C PRO A 661 21.82 10.47 4.32
N GLU A 662 22.44 11.46 4.98
CA GLU A 662 22.88 11.33 6.36
C GLU A 662 21.69 11.24 7.33
N ILE A 663 20.68 12.10 7.18
CA ILE A 663 19.44 12.05 8.00
C ILE A 663 18.67 10.74 7.76
N LYS A 664 18.61 10.29 6.50
CA LYS A 664 18.01 9.00 6.15
C LYS A 664 18.71 7.85 6.88
N GLU A 665 20.04 7.79 6.80
CA GLU A 665 20.82 6.74 7.46
C GLU A 665 20.68 6.81 8.98
N GLU A 666 20.77 8.00 9.57
CA GLU A 666 20.62 8.18 11.03
C GLU A 666 19.27 7.68 11.52
N LEU A 667 18.16 8.07 10.89
CA LEU A 667 16.83 7.67 11.33
C LEU A 667 16.58 6.17 11.13
N GLN A 668 17.05 5.58 10.01
CA GLN A 668 16.98 4.14 9.78
C GLN A 668 17.79 3.36 10.83
N ARG A 669 19.01 3.80 11.15
CA ARG A 669 19.84 3.18 12.19
C ARG A 669 19.28 3.40 13.60
N ALA A 670 18.67 4.55 13.89
CA ALA A 670 18.03 4.80 15.18
C ALA A 670 16.86 3.84 15.43
N TRP A 671 15.99 3.62 14.43
CA TRP A 671 14.92 2.64 14.56
C TRP A 671 15.46 1.21 14.66
N GLY A 672 16.40 0.82 13.81
CA GLY A 672 16.95 -0.53 13.81
C GLY A 672 17.74 -0.88 15.07
N SER A 673 18.57 0.03 15.58
CA SER A 673 19.21 -0.13 16.88
C SER A 673 18.20 -0.16 18.04
N PHE A 674 17.10 0.58 17.97
CA PHE A 674 16.05 0.47 18.97
C PHE A 674 15.36 -0.90 18.94
N ILE A 675 15.15 -1.47 17.75
CA ILE A 675 14.60 -2.82 17.57
C ILE A 675 15.60 -3.87 18.09
N ALA A 676 16.87 -3.74 17.73
CA ALA A 676 17.91 -4.70 18.05
C ALA A 676 18.34 -4.64 19.51
N ASP A 677 18.72 -3.45 19.96
CA ASP A 677 19.46 -3.22 21.20
C ASP A 677 18.63 -2.52 22.27
N ASN A 678 17.37 -2.19 21.97
CA ASN A 678 16.45 -1.46 22.85
C ASN A 678 16.79 0.02 23.07
N ARG A 679 17.73 0.58 22.30
CA ARG A 679 18.14 2.00 22.37
C ARG A 679 18.35 2.56 20.96
N PRO A 680 17.87 3.77 20.65
CA PRO A 680 18.12 4.41 19.37
C PRO A 680 19.48 5.11 19.39
N LEU A 681 20.51 4.49 18.80
CA LEU A 681 21.88 5.02 18.74
C LEU A 681 22.36 5.56 20.11
N ASP A 682 23.05 6.69 20.13
CA ASP A 682 23.46 7.45 21.31
C ASP A 682 22.41 8.49 21.74
N TRP A 683 21.25 8.57 21.07
CA TRP A 683 20.22 9.57 21.35
C TRP A 683 19.85 9.64 22.84
N PRO A 684 19.55 10.85 23.35
CA PRO A 684 19.31 11.06 24.76
C PRO A 684 18.00 10.38 25.18
N ARG A 685 18.03 9.77 26.36
CA ARG A 685 16.82 9.28 27.01
C ARG A 685 16.03 10.49 27.53
N ARG A 686 14.74 10.54 27.21
CA ARG A 686 13.84 11.55 27.76
C ARG A 686 13.50 11.22 29.21
N THR A 687 13.74 12.16 30.11
CA THR A 687 13.35 12.06 31.52
C THR A 687 12.70 13.36 32.01
N ALA A 688 12.14 13.34 33.22
CA ALA A 688 11.49 14.51 33.81
C ALA A 688 12.50 15.60 34.19
N LEU A 689 13.75 15.21 34.50
CA LEU A 689 14.84 16.12 34.84
C LEU A 689 15.56 16.62 33.58
N GLU A 690 15.69 15.74 32.58
CA GLU A 690 16.35 16.00 31.31
C GLU A 690 15.36 15.66 30.19
N PRO A 691 14.41 16.56 29.87
CA PRO A 691 13.39 16.32 28.85
C PRO A 691 13.96 16.56 27.45
N MET A 692 15.03 15.85 27.12
CA MET A 692 15.74 15.97 25.85
C MET A 692 15.08 15.13 24.75
N MET A 693 15.13 15.63 23.53
CA MET A 693 14.75 14.93 22.31
C MET A 693 15.74 15.24 21.19
N MET A 694 15.84 14.37 20.20
CA MET A 694 16.63 14.65 18.99
C MET A 694 15.86 15.50 18.00
N ASN A 695 16.47 16.55 17.49
CA ASN A 695 15.97 17.30 16.34
C ASN A 695 16.82 16.94 15.12
N LEU A 696 16.21 16.31 14.12
CA LEU A 696 16.84 15.90 12.88
C LEU A 696 16.58 16.98 11.82
N ASN A 697 17.61 17.72 11.43
CA ASN A 697 17.46 18.84 10.50
C ASN A 697 18.58 18.87 9.44
N ILE A 698 18.46 19.78 8.47
CA ILE A 698 19.51 20.12 7.53
C ILE A 698 19.77 21.63 7.58
N THR A 699 21.03 22.03 7.37
CA THR A 699 21.46 23.43 7.24
C THR A 699 22.33 23.63 6.01
N GLY A 700 22.65 24.90 5.69
CA GLY A 700 23.40 25.25 4.48
C GLY A 700 22.54 25.25 3.21
N GLY A 701 23.18 25.12 2.05
CA GLY A 701 22.51 25.24 0.75
C GLY A 701 21.95 26.63 0.47
N THR A 702 21.07 26.72 -0.53
CA THR A 702 20.34 27.94 -0.92
C THR A 702 18.83 27.68 -0.85
N PRO A 703 18.04 28.60 -0.28
CA PRO A 703 16.58 28.51 -0.32
C PRO A 703 16.04 28.60 -1.75
N VAL A 704 15.33 27.58 -2.21
CA VAL A 704 14.67 27.48 -3.51
C VAL A 704 13.15 27.40 -3.30
N ASP A 705 12.39 28.09 -4.15
CA ASP A 705 10.93 28.00 -4.16
C ASP A 705 10.48 26.63 -4.66
N THR A 706 9.82 25.87 -3.81
CA THR A 706 9.21 24.58 -4.14
C THR A 706 7.71 24.66 -3.95
N LYS A 707 6.98 24.34 -5.02
CA LYS A 707 5.52 24.25 -4.99
C LYS A 707 5.10 22.93 -4.33
N LEU A 708 4.39 23.00 -3.21
CA LEU A 708 3.84 21.82 -2.51
C LEU A 708 2.44 21.46 -3.01
N ASP A 709 1.64 22.47 -3.35
CA ASP A 709 0.34 22.30 -4.00
C ASP A 709 0.02 23.51 -4.91
N GLU A 710 -1.18 23.57 -5.50
CA GLU A 710 -1.57 24.66 -6.41
C GLU A 710 -1.42 26.06 -5.81
N ASN A 711 -1.58 26.20 -4.49
CA ASN A 711 -1.69 27.45 -3.75
C ASN A 711 -0.56 27.67 -2.72
N LEU A 712 0.31 26.69 -2.49
CA LEU A 712 1.40 26.76 -1.53
C LEU A 712 2.76 26.57 -2.19
N THR A 713 3.58 27.61 -2.06
CA THR A 713 5.02 27.57 -2.30
C THR A 713 5.75 27.73 -0.97
N VAL A 714 6.71 26.85 -0.72
CA VAL A 714 7.62 26.91 0.42
C VAL A 714 9.05 27.07 -0.07
N LYS A 715 9.92 27.61 0.77
CA LYS A 715 11.37 27.52 0.53
C LYS A 715 11.83 26.12 0.93
N LYS A 716 12.57 25.39 0.10
CA LYS A 716 13.39 24.22 0.48
C LYS A 716 14.87 24.59 0.37
N LEU A 717 15.74 23.94 1.14
CA LEU A 717 17.19 24.13 0.99
C LEU A 717 17.69 23.18 -0.11
N GLU A 718 18.34 23.74 -1.14
CA GLU A 718 18.91 22.99 -2.27
C GLU A 718 20.34 23.43 -2.60
N GLY A 719 21.08 22.60 -3.33
CA GLY A 719 22.41 22.93 -3.85
C GLY A 719 23.58 22.58 -2.92
N PRO A 720 24.80 23.01 -3.29
CA PRO A 720 26.02 22.62 -2.56
C PRO A 720 26.05 23.19 -1.14
N GLY A 721 26.66 22.44 -0.22
CA GLY A 721 26.85 22.86 1.17
C GLY A 721 25.67 22.55 2.10
N ILE A 722 24.68 21.76 1.67
CA ILE A 722 23.70 21.17 2.59
C ILE A 722 24.40 20.17 3.49
N THR A 723 24.18 20.29 4.79
CA THR A 723 24.72 19.39 5.81
C THR A 723 23.62 18.93 6.75
N ALA A 724 23.61 17.64 7.10
CA ALA A 724 22.78 17.15 8.20
C ALA A 724 23.20 17.76 9.53
N GLU A 725 22.21 18.13 10.33
CA GLU A 725 22.37 18.75 11.65
C GLU A 725 21.38 18.10 12.62
N SER A 726 21.85 17.04 13.29
CA SER A 726 21.13 16.35 14.34
C SER A 726 21.56 16.87 15.69
N THR A 727 20.62 17.45 16.44
CA THR A 727 20.91 18.18 17.68
C THR A 727 20.00 17.76 18.81
N GLU A 728 20.55 17.67 20.03
CA GLU A 728 19.74 17.48 21.22
C GLU A 728 19.05 18.79 21.61
N VAL A 729 17.73 18.74 21.78
CA VAL A 729 16.92 19.91 22.13
C VAL A 729 16.00 19.61 23.31
N ASN A 730 15.69 20.63 24.09
CA ASN A 730 14.80 20.48 25.24
C ASN A 730 13.33 20.50 24.78
N ALA A 731 12.65 19.36 24.85
CA ALA A 731 11.26 19.18 24.40
C ALA A 731 10.26 20.08 25.13
N GLU A 732 10.54 20.49 26.39
CA GLU A 732 9.64 21.38 27.13
C GLU A 732 9.63 22.80 26.56
N THR A 733 10.81 23.31 26.18
CA THR A 733 10.98 24.68 25.67
C THR A 733 10.93 24.79 24.15
N TRP A 734 11.13 23.68 23.42
CA TRP A 734 11.12 23.64 21.96
C TRP A 734 9.80 24.16 21.38
N GLU A 735 9.88 24.80 20.22
CA GLU A 735 8.75 25.38 19.48
C GLU A 735 7.93 26.37 20.30
N GLY A 736 8.61 27.25 21.03
CA GLY A 736 7.96 28.26 21.87
C GLY A 736 7.25 27.67 23.09
N GLY A 737 7.76 26.58 23.67
CA GLY A 737 7.19 25.97 24.87
C GLY A 737 6.13 24.90 24.60
N ARG A 738 6.33 24.04 23.59
CA ARG A 738 5.39 22.99 23.19
C ARG A 738 5.03 22.05 24.34
N GLY A 739 5.99 21.69 25.19
CA GLY A 739 5.71 20.84 26.36
C GLY A 739 4.69 21.46 27.33
N ALA A 740 4.76 22.77 27.57
CA ALA A 740 3.78 23.49 28.38
C ALA A 740 2.39 23.51 27.72
N ARG A 741 2.33 23.74 26.40
CA ARG A 741 1.06 23.68 25.65
C ARG A 741 0.45 22.27 25.67
N CYS A 742 1.27 21.23 25.59
CA CYS A 742 0.78 19.86 25.71
C CYS A 742 0.24 19.50 27.10
N LYS A 743 0.78 20.09 28.18
CA LYS A 743 0.20 19.98 29.52
C LYS A 743 -1.14 20.73 29.61
N PHE A 744 -1.22 21.92 29.02
CA PHE A 744 -2.45 22.71 28.91
C PHE A 744 -3.54 21.96 28.13
N LEU A 745 -3.26 21.47 26.92
CA LEU A 745 -4.24 20.72 26.11
C LEU A 745 -4.73 19.45 26.81
N ARG A 746 -3.85 18.77 27.60
CA ARG A 746 -4.27 17.61 28.40
C ARG A 746 -5.25 17.97 29.52
N SER A 747 -5.28 19.22 29.97
CA SER A 747 -6.28 19.71 30.93
C SER A 747 -7.64 19.97 30.28
N LEU A 748 -7.66 20.17 28.95
CA LEU A 748 -8.87 20.39 28.15
C LEU A 748 -9.39 19.10 27.50
N ALA A 749 -8.78 17.95 27.79
CA ALA A 749 -8.98 16.73 27.04
C ALA A 749 -10.44 16.22 27.03
N GLU A 750 -11.19 16.43 28.11
CA GLU A 750 -12.63 16.11 28.14
C GLU A 750 -13.43 16.95 27.12
N SER A 751 -13.16 18.25 27.01
CA SER A 751 -13.83 19.14 26.05
C SER A 751 -13.37 18.92 24.61
N LEU A 752 -12.13 18.48 24.42
CA LEU A 752 -11.58 18.11 23.11
C LEU A 752 -11.96 16.70 22.67
N VAL A 753 -12.42 15.85 23.60
CA VAL A 753 -12.76 14.44 23.41
C VAL A 753 -11.53 13.60 23.03
N ILE A 754 -10.43 13.71 23.77
CA ILE A 754 -9.14 13.03 23.51
C ILE A 754 -8.52 12.40 24.75
#